data_AF-A0A3D0Z7T9-F1
#
_entry.id   AF-A0A3D0Z7T9-F1
#
_cell.length_a   1.000
_cell.length_b   1.000
_cell.length_c   1.000
_cell.angle_alpha   90.00
_cell.angle_beta   90.00
_cell.angle_gamma   90.00
#
_symmetry.space_group_name_H-M   'P 1'
#
loop_
_entity.id
_entity.type
_entity.pdbx_description
1 polymer ?
#
loop_
_entity_poly.entity_id
_entity_poly.type
_entity_poly.pdbx_seq_one_letter_code
_entity_poly.pdbx_strand_id
1 'polypeptide(L)'
;MRASGILLHISSLPSRYGIGTLGHAAYDFVDFLVSSGQSRWQILPVGPTGYGDSPYQSFCAFAGNPYFIDLDILHEQRLLEAGELPPADDKNPARVDYGALFKERFAILRKAFSRGSPRDKADVDEFAANNSDWIYDYAFFMALKERFGYAPLIEWEKPIRLREPAAMEAMRRELKAEIDFYIYIQFLFFSQWENLKRYAGLNGVRIIGDLPIYVSPDSADVWANPGLFELDEELRPVMAAGVPPDGFNKNGQLWGNPVYKWDTHESSGFEWWIRRIKASLTLFDTVRIDHFRGFDSYYSVPFGESTAKNGVWRKGPGMKLFDALKAALGSADIIAEDLGFLSDEVKALLKSAGFPGMKVLQFAFDPCGQSDYLPHGYGRNCVVYTGTHDNDTTAGFFKSADREDALFAAEYLGVHPGVSQTKTLIKAALASVADTAIIPMQDYLELGSGARMNFPAGPGSYWTWRLEQGSLTRRLSQEIAHMSALYGRRPPVPGMRKIAPREFSGKLRLLLSAKYGAIPETAGIYQLHGAIAVAVRELTLPDLEASVEVFKNRKRVYYFSAEFLMGRLIFNNLYCLGILDEVKELLAGAGTDIGDLEKIPDAALGNGGLGRLAACFLDSAATHDIPLDGYGIRYKYGLFKQSIKAGFQREEPDDWAKNGDPWSLRCDADAVTVRFADIEVKAVPYDMPVFGYGTRTVGRLRLWQAESPIPFDFELFNEQRYTKAIREKNRAEDISRVLYPNDTSARGKILRLRQQYFFSAASLADMIRVFTKTHGEENILRFPEYHAVQLNDTHPVVSIPEFIRILTDGFNVDFNAAFAAAGRVFSYTNHTVMSEALETWDMKLFASILPRVAKIIEMLDERLRRELSISKLSAAEAEEMRIIAGGKIHMARLAVYVCHTTNGVAKLHSEILKTDLFGSWHALYPGRFQNKTNGVTQRRWLGLCNPELSALFTRLLGTDAWLNDLTLLRKLKKFAEDKSVINEFAAIKQRNKRRLSEYIEKTHGVLIPPDFVFDVQIKRLHEYKRQFLNAFSILDIYYGIKEGRIILPQGAAFLFAGKAAPGYFR
;
A
#
# COMPACT_ATOMS: atom_id res chain seq x y z
N MET A 1 1.17 24.55 2.75
CA MET A 1 0.19 24.32 3.83
C MET A 1 0.99 24.09 5.11
N ARG A 2 0.54 24.64 6.26
CA ARG A 2 1.25 24.46 7.53
C ARG A 2 1.13 23.00 7.99
N ALA A 3 2.20 22.44 8.55
CA ALA A 3 2.29 21.04 8.97
C ALA A 3 2.46 20.92 10.48
N SER A 4 2.16 19.74 11.02
CA SER A 4 2.55 19.34 12.38
C SER A 4 3.14 17.93 12.41
N GLY A 5 3.95 17.66 13.42
CA GLY A 5 4.56 16.37 13.67
C GLY A 5 4.90 16.11 15.12
N ILE A 6 5.36 14.89 15.37
CA ILE A 6 5.79 14.43 16.68
C ILE A 6 7.28 14.10 16.66
N LEU A 7 8.00 14.55 17.70
CA LEU A 7 9.36 14.12 18.00
C LEU A 7 9.30 12.89 18.92
N LEU A 8 9.71 11.73 18.39
CA LEU A 8 9.85 10.48 19.15
C LEU A 8 10.94 9.62 18.50
N HIS A 9 12.02 9.35 19.22
CA HIS A 9 13.10 8.54 18.70
C HIS A 9 12.75 7.04 18.66
N ILE A 10 13.34 6.29 17.73
CA ILE A 10 13.08 4.85 17.55
C ILE A 10 13.41 4.07 18.81
N SER A 11 14.51 4.41 19.50
CA SER A 11 14.90 3.73 20.74
C SER A 11 13.84 3.80 21.83
N SER A 12 13.00 4.84 21.80
CA SER A 12 11.92 5.06 22.75
C SER A 12 10.64 4.30 22.43
N LEU A 13 10.50 3.66 21.26
CA LEU A 13 9.31 2.88 20.94
C LEU A 13 9.15 1.68 21.89
N PRO A 14 7.91 1.29 22.23
CA PRO A 14 7.65 0.12 23.06
C PRO A 14 8.09 -1.14 22.31
N SER A 15 8.75 -2.05 23.02
CA SER A 15 9.29 -3.28 22.45
C SER A 15 9.57 -4.28 23.56
N ARG A 16 9.33 -5.55 23.29
CA ARG A 16 9.65 -6.63 24.22
C ARG A 16 11.16 -6.92 24.31
N TYR A 17 11.98 -6.33 23.44
CA TYR A 17 13.42 -6.60 23.34
C TYR A 17 14.30 -5.50 23.95
N GLY A 18 13.81 -4.76 24.95
CA GLY A 18 14.58 -3.75 25.70
C GLY A 18 14.81 -2.41 24.99
N ILE A 19 14.57 -2.32 23.68
CA ILE A 19 14.68 -1.09 22.87
C ILE A 19 13.69 -1.12 21.71
N GLY A 20 13.19 0.04 21.30
CA GLY A 20 12.38 0.14 20.10
C GLY A 20 13.16 -0.20 18.82
N THR A 21 12.46 -0.82 17.86
CA THR A 21 13.02 -1.39 16.63
C THR A 21 12.23 -0.90 15.41
N LEU A 22 12.70 -1.26 14.21
CA LEU A 22 12.05 -0.97 12.93
C LEU A 22 10.88 -1.92 12.59
N GLY A 23 10.43 -2.71 13.57
CA GLY A 23 9.33 -3.67 13.44
C GLY A 23 7.96 -3.06 13.76
N HIS A 24 7.01 -3.92 14.14
CA HIS A 24 5.60 -3.57 14.33
C HIS A 24 5.35 -2.27 15.10
N ALA A 25 6.08 -2.02 16.19
CA ALA A 25 5.91 -0.82 17.00
C ALA A 25 6.17 0.49 16.22
N ALA A 26 7.10 0.48 15.27
CA ALA A 26 7.36 1.63 14.40
C ALA A 26 6.24 1.84 13.37
N TYR A 27 5.68 0.77 12.81
CA TYR A 27 4.52 0.83 11.91
C TYR A 27 3.26 1.30 12.66
N ASP A 28 3.02 0.78 13.85
CA ASP A 28 1.94 1.21 14.74
C ASP A 28 2.07 2.70 15.10
N PHE A 29 3.30 3.20 15.27
CA PHE A 29 3.53 4.62 15.52
C PHE A 29 3.22 5.47 14.28
N VAL A 30 3.55 5.00 13.07
CA VAL A 30 3.12 5.67 11.83
C VAL A 30 1.59 5.74 11.75
N ASP A 31 0.89 4.64 12.06
CA ASP A 31 -0.58 4.63 12.08
C ASP A 31 -1.16 5.56 13.16
N PHE A 32 -0.49 5.63 14.30
CA PHE A 32 -0.81 6.60 15.35
C PHE A 32 -0.64 8.04 14.85
N LEU A 33 0.44 8.37 14.12
CA LEU A 33 0.64 9.69 13.54
C LEU A 33 -0.48 10.06 12.55
N VAL A 34 -0.83 9.14 11.66
CA VAL A 34 -1.92 9.32 10.69
C VAL A 34 -3.24 9.59 11.39
N SER A 35 -3.61 8.73 12.34
CA SER A 35 -4.85 8.89 13.12
C SER A 35 -4.87 10.17 13.95
N SER A 36 -3.69 10.61 14.41
CA SER A 36 -3.47 11.85 15.15
C SER A 36 -3.40 13.10 14.25
N GLY A 37 -3.58 12.96 12.94
CA GLY A 37 -3.53 14.08 12.00
C GLY A 37 -2.15 14.74 11.91
N GLN A 38 -1.08 13.95 12.03
CA GLN A 38 0.31 14.39 11.91
C GLN A 38 0.88 13.99 10.55
N SER A 39 1.71 14.86 9.96
CA SER A 39 2.34 14.62 8.65
C SER A 39 3.86 14.58 8.71
N ARG A 40 4.43 14.71 9.92
CA ARG A 40 5.86 14.67 10.18
C ARG A 40 6.15 13.75 11.36
N TRP A 41 7.16 12.89 11.19
CA TRP A 41 7.79 12.16 12.28
C TRP A 41 9.22 12.67 12.40
N GLN A 42 9.54 13.39 13.47
CA GLN A 42 10.93 13.74 13.73
C GLN A 42 11.60 12.68 14.59
N ILE A 43 12.78 12.26 14.16
CA ILE A 43 13.65 11.35 14.86
C ILE A 43 15.04 11.98 15.02
N LEU A 44 15.72 11.55 16.07
CA LEU A 44 17.12 11.86 16.39
C LEU A 44 18.06 10.96 15.56
N PRO A 45 19.39 11.10 15.63
CA PRO A 45 20.30 10.37 14.74
C PRO A 45 20.17 8.85 14.93
N VAL A 46 20.16 8.11 13.82
CA VAL A 46 19.92 6.65 13.81
C VAL A 46 21.20 5.82 13.75
N GLY A 47 22.36 6.45 13.96
CA GLY A 47 23.66 5.81 13.88
C GLY A 47 23.96 4.89 15.06
N PRO A 48 24.91 3.94 14.91
CA PRO A 48 25.44 3.16 16.02
C PRO A 48 25.96 4.07 17.13
N THR A 49 25.56 3.83 18.38
CA THR A 49 25.93 4.67 19.52
C THR A 49 27.36 4.36 20.01
N GLY A 50 28.13 5.40 20.30
CA GLY A 50 29.47 5.29 20.91
C GLY A 50 29.44 5.61 22.40
N TYR A 51 30.42 6.38 22.88
CA TYR A 51 30.56 6.73 24.29
C TYR A 51 29.26 7.31 24.90
N GLY A 52 28.88 6.81 26.08
CA GLY A 52 27.69 7.26 26.81
C GLY A 52 26.36 6.92 26.12
N ASP A 53 26.36 5.96 25.18
CA ASP A 53 25.20 5.53 24.38
C ASP A 53 24.53 6.68 23.60
N SER A 54 25.31 7.72 23.29
CA SER A 54 24.82 8.90 22.57
C SER A 54 24.81 8.67 21.06
N PRO A 55 23.68 8.91 20.36
CA PRO A 55 23.62 8.84 18.91
C PRO A 55 24.38 10.00 18.23
N TYR A 56 24.79 11.02 19.00
CA TYR A 56 25.64 12.11 18.54
C TYR A 56 27.14 11.77 18.57
N GLN A 57 27.52 10.67 19.22
CA GLN A 57 28.89 10.14 19.26
C GLN A 57 28.98 8.83 18.46
N SER A 58 28.50 8.85 17.22
CA SER A 58 28.39 7.63 16.41
C SER A 58 29.75 7.12 15.89
N PHE A 59 29.88 5.79 15.74
CA PHE A 59 31.03 5.16 15.11
C PHE A 59 31.14 5.41 13.61
N CYS A 60 30.05 5.83 12.95
CA CYS A 60 30.04 6.20 11.54
C CYS A 60 28.86 7.09 11.23
N ALA A 61 29.09 8.21 10.53
CA ALA A 61 28.04 9.16 10.14
C ALA A 61 27.04 8.60 9.11
N PHE A 62 27.36 7.46 8.47
CA PHE A 62 26.59 6.84 7.39
C PHE A 62 25.85 5.57 7.81
N ALA A 63 26.31 4.91 8.88
CA ALA A 63 25.80 3.61 9.31
C ALA A 63 24.47 3.74 10.06
N GLY A 64 23.66 2.68 10.00
CA GLY A 64 22.49 2.49 10.85
C GLY A 64 22.79 1.70 12.12
N ASN A 65 22.04 1.95 13.19
CA ASN A 65 22.24 1.29 14.47
C ASN A 65 21.73 -0.17 14.45
N PRO A 66 22.59 -1.18 14.69
CA PRO A 66 22.17 -2.58 14.72
C PRO A 66 21.12 -2.91 15.79
N TYR A 67 21.00 -2.08 16.84
CA TYR A 67 19.97 -2.27 17.87
C TYR A 67 18.55 -2.03 17.38
N PHE A 68 18.36 -1.32 16.27
CA PHE A 68 17.03 -1.08 15.70
C PHE A 68 16.56 -2.18 14.76
N ILE A 69 17.43 -3.13 14.39
CA ILE A 69 17.04 -4.30 13.58
C ILE A 69 16.04 -5.13 14.37
N ASP A 70 14.85 -5.29 13.81
CA ASP A 70 13.77 -6.01 14.43
C ASP A 70 13.93 -7.53 14.32
N LEU A 71 13.87 -8.22 15.45
CA LEU A 71 14.10 -9.67 15.51
C LEU A 71 12.88 -10.49 15.08
N ASP A 72 11.66 -9.98 15.24
CA ASP A 72 10.46 -10.67 14.79
C ASP A 72 10.44 -10.74 13.26
N ILE A 73 10.81 -9.66 12.57
CA ILE A 73 10.99 -9.65 11.11
C ILE A 73 12.06 -10.68 10.69
N LEU A 74 13.19 -10.77 11.39
CA LEU A 74 14.22 -11.78 11.09
C LEU A 74 13.70 -13.21 11.30
N HIS A 75 12.85 -13.42 12.31
CA HIS A 75 12.19 -14.70 12.54
C HIS A 75 11.23 -15.05 11.40
N GLU A 76 10.39 -14.10 10.96
CA GLU A 76 9.47 -14.26 9.82
C GLU A 76 10.22 -14.59 8.52
N GLN A 77 11.39 -13.97 8.33
CA GLN A 77 12.30 -14.24 7.21
C GLN A 77 13.07 -15.55 7.35
N ARG A 78 12.84 -16.34 8.41
CA ARG A 78 13.53 -17.60 8.71
C ARG A 78 15.05 -17.44 8.90
N LEU A 79 15.48 -16.24 9.29
CA LEU A 79 16.86 -15.97 9.68
C LEU A 79 17.11 -16.29 11.16
N LEU A 80 16.05 -16.31 11.97
CA LEU A 80 16.05 -16.74 13.37
C LEU A 80 14.97 -17.79 13.61
N GLU A 81 15.24 -18.74 14.52
CA GLU A 81 14.25 -19.69 15.02
C GLU A 81 13.54 -19.14 16.26
N ALA A 82 12.32 -19.60 16.54
CA ALA A 82 11.52 -19.08 17.65
C ALA A 82 12.21 -19.24 19.01
N GLY A 83 12.97 -20.33 19.21
CA GLY A 83 13.74 -20.58 20.43
C GLY A 83 15.01 -19.73 20.57
N GLU A 84 15.37 -18.93 19.56
CA GLU A 84 16.53 -18.06 19.58
C GLU A 84 16.18 -16.60 19.87
N LEU A 85 14.89 -16.27 19.84
CA LEU A 85 14.41 -14.97 20.26
C LEU A 85 14.60 -14.83 21.77
N PRO A 86 15.15 -13.70 22.24
CA PRO A 86 15.33 -13.48 23.66
C PRO A 86 13.97 -13.39 24.36
N PRO A 87 13.90 -13.78 25.65
CA PRO A 87 12.69 -13.57 26.45
C PRO A 87 12.34 -12.07 26.50
N ALA A 88 11.10 -11.75 26.86
CA ALA A 88 10.71 -10.36 27.05
C ALA A 88 11.56 -9.72 28.17
N ASP A 89 12.09 -8.53 27.92
CA ASP A 89 12.79 -7.75 28.94
C ASP A 89 11.78 -6.97 29.79
N ASP A 90 11.38 -7.58 30.90
CA ASP A 90 10.40 -7.03 31.84
C ASP A 90 11.05 -6.24 33.00
N LYS A 91 12.38 -6.07 33.02
CA LYS A 91 13.08 -5.50 34.18
C LYS A 91 12.78 -4.01 34.37
N ASN A 92 12.78 -3.22 33.29
CA ASN A 92 12.39 -1.82 33.31
C ASN A 92 11.86 -1.38 31.93
N PRO A 93 10.55 -1.53 31.66
CA PRO A 93 9.99 -1.25 30.35
C PRO A 93 10.08 0.23 29.92
N ALA A 94 10.32 1.16 30.87
CA ALA A 94 10.43 2.59 30.62
C ALA A 94 11.86 3.06 30.30
N ARG A 95 12.86 2.17 30.36
CA ARG A 95 14.27 2.50 30.13
C ARG A 95 14.97 1.49 29.21
N VAL A 96 15.91 1.96 28.40
CA VAL A 96 16.82 1.12 27.61
C VAL A 96 18.01 0.72 28.49
N ASP A 97 18.35 -0.57 28.49
CA ASP A 97 19.61 -1.10 29.05
C ASP A 97 20.59 -1.42 27.90
N TYR A 98 21.40 -0.43 27.52
CA TYR A 98 22.37 -0.58 26.44
C TYR A 98 23.47 -1.61 26.77
N GLY A 99 23.80 -1.81 28.05
CA GLY A 99 24.78 -2.80 28.48
C GLY A 99 24.30 -4.24 28.27
N ALA A 100 23.01 -4.51 28.51
CA ALA A 100 22.39 -5.79 28.16
C ALA A 100 22.31 -5.98 26.64
N LEU A 101 21.88 -4.95 25.91
CA LEU A 101 21.77 -4.99 24.44
C LEU A 101 23.08 -5.29 23.75
N PHE A 102 24.18 -4.68 24.22
CA PHE A 102 25.52 -4.92 23.68
C PHE A 102 25.92 -6.39 23.77
N LYS A 103 25.59 -7.07 24.86
CA LYS A 103 25.93 -8.49 25.08
C LYS A 103 25.05 -9.43 24.26
N GLU A 104 23.75 -9.13 24.18
CA GLU A 104 22.76 -10.08 23.62
C GLU A 104 22.53 -9.88 22.12
N ARG A 105 22.46 -8.63 21.64
CA ARG A 105 22.00 -8.35 20.27
C ARG A 105 22.96 -8.90 19.22
N PHE A 106 24.26 -8.66 19.38
CA PHE A 106 25.25 -9.10 18.40
C PHE A 106 25.35 -10.64 18.33
N ALA A 107 25.18 -11.35 19.46
CA ALA A 107 25.12 -12.80 19.47
C ALA A 107 23.94 -13.34 18.63
N ILE A 108 22.78 -12.69 18.70
CA ILE A 108 21.60 -13.07 17.90
C ILE A 108 21.81 -12.71 16.42
N LEU A 109 22.31 -11.50 16.12
CA LEU A 109 22.54 -11.07 14.74
C LEU A 109 23.59 -11.96 14.03
N ARG A 110 24.57 -12.51 14.75
CA ARG A 110 25.53 -13.48 14.19
C ARG A 110 24.85 -14.77 13.73
N LYS A 111 23.77 -15.21 14.40
CA LYS A 111 22.95 -16.34 13.94
C LYS A 111 22.16 -16.01 12.68
N ALA A 112 21.62 -14.79 12.61
CA ALA A 112 20.96 -14.31 11.39
C ALA A 112 21.94 -14.23 10.21
N PHE A 113 23.17 -13.77 10.46
CA PHE A 113 24.25 -13.74 9.48
C PHE A 113 24.63 -15.14 8.97
N SER A 114 24.83 -16.11 9.86
CA SER A 114 25.25 -17.45 9.45
C SER A 114 24.23 -18.16 8.57
N ARG A 115 22.92 -17.89 8.77
CA ARG A 115 21.85 -18.42 7.91
C ARG A 115 21.63 -17.60 6.63
N GLY A 116 21.70 -16.28 6.74
CA GLY A 116 21.25 -15.37 5.68
C GLY A 116 22.35 -14.96 4.71
N SER A 117 23.60 -14.81 5.14
CA SER A 117 24.69 -14.33 4.28
C SER A 117 24.88 -15.16 2.99
N PRO A 118 24.81 -16.51 3.01
CA PRO A 118 24.85 -17.30 1.77
C PRO A 118 23.59 -17.14 0.90
N ARG A 119 22.43 -16.96 1.52
CA ARG A 119 21.12 -16.85 0.85
C ARG A 119 20.96 -15.50 0.15
N ASP A 120 21.40 -14.44 0.82
CA ASP A 120 21.16 -13.04 0.46
C ASP A 120 22.40 -12.41 -0.21
N LYS A 121 23.35 -13.26 -0.67
CA LYS A 121 24.68 -12.83 -1.14
C LYS A 121 24.63 -11.76 -2.23
N ALA A 122 23.74 -11.92 -3.22
CA ALA A 122 23.61 -10.99 -4.33
C ALA A 122 23.13 -9.61 -3.87
N ASP A 123 22.12 -9.56 -3.00
CA ASP A 123 21.55 -8.33 -2.47
C ASP A 123 22.55 -7.61 -1.54
N VAL A 124 23.31 -8.37 -0.76
CA VAL A 124 24.37 -7.85 0.11
C VAL A 124 25.52 -7.26 -0.71
N ASP A 125 25.91 -7.92 -1.81
CA ASP A 125 26.93 -7.43 -2.72
C ASP A 125 26.50 -6.14 -3.42
N GLU A 126 25.25 -6.07 -3.87
CA GLU A 126 24.67 -4.86 -4.46
C GLU A 126 24.62 -3.72 -3.44
N PHE A 127 24.15 -4.00 -2.21
CA PHE A 127 24.16 -3.02 -1.13
C PHE A 127 25.57 -2.51 -0.83
N ALA A 128 26.55 -3.40 -0.73
CA ALA A 128 27.93 -3.03 -0.46
C ALA A 128 28.54 -2.23 -1.61
N ALA A 129 28.25 -2.57 -2.86
CA ALA A 129 28.69 -1.83 -4.04
C ALA A 129 28.09 -0.41 -4.07
N ASN A 130 26.79 -0.28 -3.78
CA ASN A 130 26.10 1.02 -3.74
C ASN A 130 26.55 1.92 -2.58
N ASN A 131 27.22 1.34 -1.57
CA ASN A 131 27.70 2.02 -0.37
C ASN A 131 29.22 1.93 -0.20
N SER A 132 29.96 1.63 -1.27
CA SER A 132 31.40 1.31 -1.24
C SER A 132 32.26 2.36 -0.57
N ASP A 133 31.83 3.62 -0.64
CA ASP A 133 32.56 4.79 -0.15
C ASP A 133 32.70 4.85 1.37
N TRP A 134 31.88 4.10 2.12
CA TRP A 134 31.91 4.09 3.59
C TRP A 134 31.79 2.69 4.19
N ILE A 135 31.06 1.77 3.55
CA ILE A 135 30.69 0.49 4.16
C ILE A 135 31.89 -0.38 4.51
N TYR A 136 32.90 -0.41 3.64
CA TYR A 136 34.09 -1.24 3.84
C TYR A 136 35.00 -0.69 4.94
N ASP A 137 35.14 0.64 5.06
CA ASP A 137 35.91 1.26 6.14
C ASP A 137 35.17 1.17 7.47
N TYR A 138 33.84 1.35 7.49
CA TYR A 138 33.02 1.14 8.69
C TYR A 138 33.10 -0.31 9.19
N ALA A 139 32.85 -1.28 8.31
CA ALA A 139 32.88 -2.69 8.68
C ALA A 139 34.26 -3.12 9.18
N PHE A 140 35.32 -2.61 8.55
CA PHE A 140 36.69 -2.90 8.98
C PHE A 140 37.03 -2.22 10.32
N PHE A 141 36.64 -0.96 10.50
CA PHE A 141 36.82 -0.25 11.76
C PHE A 141 36.11 -0.97 12.92
N MET A 142 34.87 -1.43 12.72
CA MET A 142 34.14 -2.17 13.74
C MET A 142 34.74 -3.54 14.05
N ALA A 143 35.22 -4.26 13.02
CA ALA A 143 35.94 -5.52 13.22
C ALA A 143 37.24 -5.33 14.02
N LEU A 144 38.00 -4.28 13.74
CA LEU A 144 39.18 -3.91 14.51
C LEU A 144 38.83 -3.50 15.94
N LYS A 145 37.75 -2.74 16.13
CA LYS A 145 37.26 -2.39 17.46
C LYS A 145 36.98 -3.62 18.30
N GLU A 146 36.26 -4.59 17.74
CA GLU A 146 36.00 -5.86 18.42
C GLU A 146 37.30 -6.62 18.73
N ARG A 147 38.25 -6.66 17.80
CA ARG A 147 39.57 -7.29 17.96
C ARG A 147 40.40 -6.68 19.10
N PHE A 148 40.28 -5.37 19.33
CA PHE A 148 40.95 -4.64 20.41
C PHE A 148 40.08 -4.49 21.67
N GLY A 149 39.03 -5.31 21.83
CA GLY A 149 38.19 -5.27 23.04
C GLY A 149 37.41 -3.97 23.21
N TYR A 150 37.06 -3.32 22.10
CA TYR A 150 36.38 -2.02 22.02
C TYR A 150 37.16 -0.85 22.62
N ALA A 151 38.48 -0.98 22.74
CA ALA A 151 39.36 0.12 23.14
C ALA A 151 39.20 1.34 22.20
N PRO A 152 39.30 2.57 22.73
CA PRO A 152 39.28 3.78 21.92
C PRO A 152 40.39 3.79 20.86
N LEU A 153 40.14 4.39 19.70
CA LEU A 153 41.08 4.47 18.56
C LEU A 153 42.48 4.95 18.95
N ILE A 154 42.59 5.86 19.92
CA ILE A 154 43.87 6.42 20.38
C ILE A 154 44.78 5.39 21.05
N GLU A 155 44.21 4.32 21.60
CA GLU A 155 44.90 3.23 22.30
C GLU A 155 45.31 2.09 21.36
N TRP A 156 44.91 2.13 20.08
CA TRP A 156 45.26 1.11 19.11
C TRP A 156 46.76 1.14 18.75
N GLU A 157 47.28 -0.03 18.38
CA GLU A 157 48.66 -0.17 17.92
C GLU A 157 48.96 0.75 16.72
N LYS A 158 50.14 1.40 16.75
CA LYS A 158 50.52 2.45 15.79
C LYS A 158 50.32 2.04 14.32
N PRO A 159 50.72 0.84 13.84
CA PRO A 159 50.54 0.46 12.44
C PRO A 159 49.07 0.39 12.00
N ILE A 160 48.15 0.01 12.90
CA ILE A 160 46.72 -0.07 12.61
C ILE A 160 46.06 1.29 12.75
N ARG A 161 46.40 2.03 13.80
CA ARG A 161 45.91 3.39 14.03
C ARG A 161 46.25 4.31 12.86
N LEU A 162 47.49 4.28 12.38
CA LEU A 162 47.97 5.10 11.26
C LEU A 162 47.69 4.49 9.87
N ARG A 163 46.98 3.36 9.81
CA ARG A 163 46.59 2.67 8.56
C ARG A 163 47.78 2.32 7.65
N GLU A 164 48.88 1.81 8.22
CA GLU A 164 50.02 1.34 7.45
C GLU A 164 49.60 0.22 6.49
N PRO A 165 49.85 0.33 5.16
CA PRO A 165 49.25 -0.56 4.17
C PRO A 165 49.46 -2.06 4.43
N ALA A 166 50.66 -2.46 4.87
CA ALA A 166 50.98 -3.86 5.17
C ALA A 166 50.21 -4.40 6.38
N ALA A 167 50.06 -3.59 7.43
CA ALA A 167 49.32 -3.97 8.64
C ALA A 167 47.81 -4.03 8.36
N MET A 168 47.29 -3.09 7.57
CA MET A 168 45.90 -3.06 7.14
C MET A 168 45.52 -4.26 6.29
N GLU A 169 46.36 -4.64 5.33
CA GLU A 169 46.12 -5.79 4.47
C GLU A 169 46.18 -7.12 5.26
N ALA A 170 47.12 -7.25 6.20
CA ALA A 170 47.18 -8.41 7.09
C ALA A 170 45.90 -8.54 7.94
N MET A 171 45.46 -7.45 8.57
CA MET A 171 44.24 -7.45 9.39
C MET A 171 42.97 -7.62 8.58
N ARG A 172 42.91 -7.10 7.34
CA ARG A 172 41.74 -7.28 6.46
C ARG A 172 41.55 -8.74 6.05
N ARG A 173 42.65 -9.49 5.90
CA ARG A 173 42.60 -10.95 5.67
C ARG A 173 42.24 -11.72 6.94
N GLU A 174 42.81 -11.35 8.08
CA GLU A 174 42.51 -11.97 9.39
C GLU A 174 41.03 -11.81 9.75
N LEU A 175 40.47 -10.60 9.59
CA LEU A 175 39.13 -10.22 10.07
C LEU A 175 38.04 -10.28 8.98
N LYS A 176 38.25 -11.06 7.92
CA LYS A 176 37.34 -11.08 6.76
C LYS A 176 35.90 -11.46 7.15
N ALA A 177 35.74 -12.44 8.04
CA ALA A 177 34.43 -12.91 8.48
C ALA A 177 33.69 -11.84 9.31
N GLU A 178 34.41 -11.13 10.16
CA GLU A 178 33.90 -10.03 10.97
C GLU A 178 33.50 -8.84 10.10
N ILE A 179 34.31 -8.51 9.09
CA ILE A 179 33.98 -7.48 8.09
C ILE A 179 32.67 -7.84 7.38
N ASP A 180 32.53 -9.09 6.89
CA ASP A 180 31.31 -9.54 6.21
C ASP A 180 30.09 -9.48 7.12
N PHE A 181 30.26 -9.79 8.41
CA PHE A 181 29.20 -9.67 9.40
C PHE A 181 28.73 -8.21 9.56
N TYR A 182 29.65 -7.25 9.70
CA TYR A 182 29.27 -5.84 9.83
C TYR A 182 28.66 -5.26 8.56
N ILE A 183 29.06 -5.72 7.37
CA ILE A 183 28.38 -5.38 6.11
C ILE A 183 26.94 -5.91 6.12
N TYR A 184 26.76 -7.18 6.51
CA TYR A 184 25.46 -7.83 6.50
C TYR A 184 24.45 -7.20 7.47
N ILE A 185 24.86 -6.82 8.69
CA ILE A 185 23.93 -6.14 9.61
C ILE A 185 23.51 -4.76 9.11
N GLN A 186 24.37 -4.05 8.38
CA GLN A 186 23.97 -2.80 7.72
C GLN A 186 22.96 -3.06 6.61
N PHE A 187 23.17 -4.10 5.78
CA PHE A 187 22.17 -4.53 4.80
C PHE A 187 20.81 -4.82 5.45
N LEU A 188 20.78 -5.54 6.57
CA LEU A 188 19.54 -5.81 7.31
C LEU A 188 18.88 -4.53 7.82
N PHE A 189 19.66 -3.61 8.41
CA PHE A 189 19.15 -2.32 8.89
C PHE A 189 18.50 -1.53 7.76
N PHE A 190 19.23 -1.31 6.66
CA PHE A 190 18.76 -0.49 5.54
C PHE A 190 17.54 -1.12 4.87
N SER A 191 17.50 -2.45 4.74
CA SER A 191 16.34 -3.18 4.23
C SER A 191 15.08 -2.94 5.07
N GLN A 192 15.18 -3.00 6.41
CA GLN A 192 14.04 -2.71 7.29
C GLN A 192 13.68 -1.22 7.28
N TRP A 193 14.67 -0.33 7.29
CA TRP A 193 14.50 1.11 7.28
C TRP A 193 13.76 1.61 6.05
N GLU A 194 14.17 1.17 4.86
CA GLU A 194 13.55 1.57 3.60
C GLU A 194 12.08 1.14 3.53
N ASN A 195 11.75 -0.03 4.08
CA ASN A 195 10.36 -0.50 4.14
C ASN A 195 9.52 0.38 5.06
N LEU A 196 10.03 0.77 6.24
CA LEU A 196 9.34 1.66 7.16
C LEU A 196 9.18 3.08 6.57
N LYS A 197 10.25 3.66 6.01
CA LYS A 197 10.21 4.98 5.37
C LYS A 197 9.20 5.01 4.23
N ARG A 198 9.18 3.97 3.40
CA ARG A 198 8.20 3.82 2.30
C ARG A 198 6.78 3.73 2.84
N TYR A 199 6.55 2.96 3.91
CA TYR A 199 5.24 2.86 4.56
C TYR A 199 4.76 4.20 5.11
N ALA A 200 5.62 4.96 5.80
CA ALA A 200 5.32 6.30 6.27
C ALA A 200 4.95 7.24 5.12
N GLY A 201 5.74 7.24 4.04
CA GLY A 201 5.50 8.07 2.85
C GLY A 201 4.16 7.77 2.16
N LEU A 202 3.80 6.48 2.00
CA LEU A 202 2.51 6.07 1.44
C LEU A 202 1.33 6.56 2.28
N ASN A 203 1.52 6.64 3.60
CA ASN A 203 0.54 7.15 4.55
C ASN A 203 0.62 8.68 4.76
N GLY A 204 1.37 9.40 3.92
CA GLY A 204 1.46 10.86 3.98
C GLY A 204 2.27 11.42 5.16
N VAL A 205 3.09 10.59 5.81
CA VAL A 205 4.00 10.97 6.88
C VAL A 205 5.43 11.07 6.32
N ARG A 206 6.05 12.25 6.43
CA ARG A 206 7.47 12.45 6.08
C ARG A 206 8.35 12.38 7.32
N ILE A 207 9.53 11.76 7.21
CA ILE A 207 10.48 11.58 8.29
C ILE A 207 11.50 12.73 8.28
N ILE A 208 11.61 13.44 9.40
CA ILE A 208 12.66 14.44 9.65
C ILE A 208 13.74 13.75 10.48
N GLY A 209 14.96 13.67 9.97
CA GLY A 209 16.10 13.12 10.72
C GLY A 209 17.09 14.18 11.13
N ASP A 210 17.88 13.87 12.15
CA ASP A 210 18.84 14.77 12.77
C ASP A 210 20.27 14.42 12.36
N LEU A 211 21.05 15.45 12.02
CA LEU A 211 22.44 15.32 11.57
C LEU A 211 23.35 16.09 12.54
N PRO A 212 24.12 15.39 13.40
CA PRO A 212 25.12 16.02 14.27
C PRO A 212 26.16 16.78 13.44
N ILE A 213 26.53 18.01 13.81
CA ILE A 213 27.53 18.77 13.04
C ILE A 213 28.88 18.03 13.00
N TYR A 214 29.38 17.55 14.15
CA TYR A 214 30.67 16.89 14.27
C TYR A 214 30.53 15.36 14.27
N VAL A 215 31.65 14.66 14.11
CA VAL A 215 31.76 13.19 14.21
C VAL A 215 32.57 12.81 15.45
N SER A 216 32.38 11.61 15.98
CA SER A 216 33.16 11.12 17.12
C SER A 216 34.65 11.03 16.76
N PRO A 217 35.59 11.41 17.65
CA PRO A 217 37.03 11.16 17.43
C PRO A 217 37.34 9.65 17.31
N ASP A 218 36.45 8.83 17.87
CA ASP A 218 36.55 7.38 17.91
C ASP A 218 35.62 6.74 16.86
N SER A 219 35.77 7.13 15.59
CA SER A 219 34.90 6.72 14.48
C SER A 219 35.66 6.28 13.23
N ALA A 220 34.97 5.52 12.38
CA ALA A 220 35.46 5.16 11.06
C ALA A 220 35.69 6.39 10.17
N ASP A 221 34.91 7.45 10.35
CA ASP A 221 35.04 8.70 9.60
C ASP A 221 36.41 9.35 9.81
N VAL A 222 36.80 9.52 11.09
CA VAL A 222 38.08 10.13 11.48
C VAL A 222 39.25 9.23 11.12
N TRP A 223 39.12 7.92 11.36
CA TRP A 223 40.18 6.95 11.07
C TRP A 223 40.45 6.80 9.57
N ALA A 224 39.42 6.73 8.73
CA ALA A 224 39.59 6.56 7.29
C ALA A 224 39.91 7.87 6.56
N ASN A 225 39.53 9.03 7.12
CA ASN A 225 39.71 10.34 6.49
C ASN A 225 40.44 11.36 7.39
N PRO A 226 41.62 11.03 7.96
CA PRO A 226 42.27 11.87 8.97
C PRO A 226 42.65 13.27 8.45
N GLY A 227 42.87 13.42 7.13
CA GLY A 227 43.19 14.69 6.49
C GLY A 227 42.06 15.73 6.53
N LEU A 228 40.82 15.32 6.82
CA LEU A 228 39.65 16.20 6.92
C LEU A 228 39.51 16.87 8.31
N PHE A 229 40.31 16.44 9.29
CA PHE A 229 40.18 16.85 10.70
C PHE A 229 41.48 17.44 11.26
N GLU A 230 41.38 18.35 12.23
CA GLU A 230 42.53 18.91 12.95
C GLU A 230 43.13 17.90 13.93
N LEU A 231 43.97 17.01 13.40
CA LEU A 231 44.69 15.95 14.14
C LEU A 231 46.21 16.13 14.08
N ASP A 232 46.92 15.61 15.10
CA ASP A 232 48.37 15.46 15.14
C ASP A 232 48.86 14.22 14.35
N GLU A 233 50.18 13.97 14.35
CA GLU A 233 50.81 12.83 13.64
C GLU A 233 50.38 11.46 14.21
N GLU A 234 49.81 11.43 15.41
CA GLU A 234 49.32 10.26 16.11
C GLU A 234 47.79 10.08 16.01
N LEU A 235 47.13 10.87 15.16
CA LEU A 235 45.66 10.96 14.97
C LEU A 235 44.89 11.40 16.22
N ARG A 236 45.53 12.16 17.11
CA ARG A 236 44.86 12.78 18.25
C ARG A 236 44.32 14.16 17.83
N PRO A 237 43.11 14.55 18.25
CA PRO A 237 42.63 15.90 18.00
C PRO A 237 43.59 16.93 18.60
N VAL A 238 43.92 17.97 17.84
CA VAL A 238 44.67 19.13 18.36
C VAL A 238 43.73 20.09 19.08
N MET A 239 42.53 20.26 18.51
CA MET A 239 41.45 21.06 19.03
C MET A 239 40.16 20.25 19.08
N ALA A 240 39.37 20.46 20.13
CA ALA A 240 38.05 19.90 20.32
C ALA A 240 36.96 20.94 20.07
N ALA A 241 35.82 20.48 19.56
CA ALA A 241 34.61 21.27 19.45
C ALA A 241 33.94 21.46 20.81
N GLY A 242 33.31 22.61 20.99
CA GLY A 242 32.51 22.91 22.17
C GLY A 242 31.70 24.20 22.00
N VAL A 243 31.20 24.70 23.11
CA VAL A 243 30.55 26.02 23.22
C VAL A 243 31.12 26.77 24.43
N PRO A 244 31.23 28.11 24.32
CA PRO A 244 31.76 28.91 25.42
C PRO A 244 30.85 28.85 26.65
N PRO A 245 31.35 29.28 27.82
CA PRO A 245 30.50 29.52 28.98
C PRO A 245 29.32 30.44 28.67
N ASP A 246 28.13 30.00 29.07
CA ASP A 246 26.87 30.74 28.89
C ASP A 246 25.99 30.64 30.14
N GLY A 247 24.74 31.14 30.04
CA GLY A 247 23.76 31.08 31.12
C GLY A 247 23.33 29.67 31.53
N PHE A 248 23.53 28.67 30.66
CA PHE A 248 23.20 27.26 30.93
C PHE A 248 24.36 26.50 31.58
N ASN A 249 25.61 26.81 31.20
CA ASN A 249 26.80 26.21 31.78
C ASN A 249 27.95 27.21 31.95
N LYS A 250 28.27 27.55 33.21
CA LYS A 250 29.35 28.47 33.59
C LYS A 250 30.76 28.00 33.21
N ASN A 251 30.92 26.74 32.82
CA ASN A 251 32.18 26.17 32.33
C ASN A 251 32.19 25.97 30.80
N GLY A 252 31.11 26.34 30.12
CA GLY A 252 30.85 25.98 28.73
C GLY A 252 30.67 24.46 28.58
N GLN A 253 30.48 23.99 27.35
CA GLN A 253 30.37 22.55 27.07
C GLN A 253 31.51 22.12 26.16
N LEU A 254 32.22 21.08 26.59
CA LEU A 254 33.25 20.43 25.80
C LEU A 254 32.68 19.13 25.25
N TRP A 255 32.60 19.01 23.93
CA TRP A 255 32.00 17.82 23.30
C TRP A 255 33.06 16.76 22.94
N GLY A 256 34.33 17.16 22.85
CA GLY A 256 35.45 16.25 22.60
C GLY A 256 35.62 15.83 21.13
N ASN A 257 34.72 16.25 20.24
CA ASN A 257 34.81 15.97 18.81
C ASN A 257 35.95 16.76 18.14
N PRO A 258 36.68 16.19 17.17
CA PRO A 258 37.68 16.94 16.42
C PRO A 258 37.01 18.01 15.56
N VAL A 259 37.66 19.16 15.45
CA VAL A 259 37.22 20.22 14.52
C VAL A 259 37.67 19.91 13.09
N TYR A 260 36.94 20.44 12.11
CA TYR A 260 37.22 20.23 10.68
C TYR A 260 38.40 21.06 10.19
N LYS A 261 39.22 20.50 9.30
CA LYS A 261 40.16 21.25 8.45
C LYS A 261 39.40 21.83 7.27
N TRP A 262 38.74 22.97 7.48
CA TRP A 262 37.86 23.57 6.46
C TRP A 262 38.57 23.90 5.15
N ASP A 263 39.85 24.25 5.17
CA ASP A 263 40.65 24.49 3.95
C ASP A 263 40.76 23.22 3.07
N THR A 264 40.93 22.03 3.70
CA THR A 264 40.93 20.74 2.98
C THR A 264 39.55 20.42 2.41
N HIS A 265 38.48 20.71 3.17
CA HIS A 265 37.12 20.54 2.66
C HIS A 265 36.84 21.49 1.49
N GLU A 266 37.26 22.75 1.56
CA GLU A 266 37.02 23.72 0.49
C GLU A 266 37.79 23.36 -0.78
N SER A 267 39.08 23.00 -0.65
CA SER A 267 39.92 22.58 -1.79
C SER A 267 39.44 21.29 -2.48
N SER A 268 38.72 20.41 -1.78
CA SER A 268 38.07 19.23 -2.36
C SER A 268 36.64 19.50 -2.85
N GLY A 269 36.18 20.76 -2.85
CA GLY A 269 34.82 21.12 -3.26
C GLY A 269 33.74 20.58 -2.31
N PHE A 270 34.07 20.38 -1.03
CA PHE A 270 33.22 19.87 0.03
C PHE A 270 32.67 18.44 -0.21
N GLU A 271 33.39 17.61 -0.98
CA GLU A 271 32.95 16.27 -1.39
C GLU A 271 32.43 15.41 -0.22
N TRP A 272 33.17 15.35 0.89
CA TRP A 272 32.76 14.57 2.06
C TRP A 272 31.42 15.02 2.65
N TRP A 273 31.19 16.33 2.75
CA TRP A 273 29.94 16.90 3.25
C TRP A 273 28.78 16.69 2.29
N ILE A 274 29.01 16.79 0.97
CA ILE A 274 28.01 16.48 -0.05
C ILE A 274 27.57 15.02 0.07
N ARG A 275 28.51 14.08 0.19
CA ARG A 275 28.21 12.66 0.39
C ARG A 275 27.43 12.41 1.68
N ARG A 276 27.84 13.06 2.78
CA ARG A 276 27.16 12.94 4.08
C ARG A 276 25.71 13.38 4.02
N ILE A 277 25.43 14.56 3.45
CA ILE A 277 24.06 15.06 3.31
C ILE A 277 23.24 14.17 2.38
N LYS A 278 23.84 13.71 1.26
CA LYS A 278 23.18 12.77 0.33
C LYS A 278 22.78 11.47 1.04
N ALA A 279 23.66 10.89 1.85
CA ALA A 279 23.36 9.68 2.61
C ALA A 279 22.25 9.90 3.64
N SER A 280 22.24 11.04 4.34
CA SER A 280 21.15 11.39 5.27
C SER A 280 19.82 11.59 4.55
N LEU A 281 19.79 12.11 3.32
CA LEU A 281 18.58 12.21 2.50
C LEU A 281 18.10 10.85 1.94
N THR A 282 18.98 9.85 1.88
CA THR A 282 18.54 8.45 1.66
C THR A 282 17.77 7.96 2.89
N LEU A 283 18.24 8.27 4.09
CA LEU A 283 17.59 7.86 5.35
C LEU A 283 16.32 8.68 5.66
N PHE A 284 16.29 9.98 5.35
CA PHE A 284 15.23 10.90 5.80
C PHE A 284 14.61 11.68 4.63
N ASP A 285 13.43 12.25 4.82
CA ASP A 285 12.80 13.12 3.82
C ASP A 285 13.22 14.59 3.97
N THR A 286 13.57 14.98 5.20
CA THR A 286 14.07 16.29 5.59
C THR A 286 15.22 16.09 6.58
N VAL A 287 16.31 16.85 6.46
CA VAL A 287 17.47 16.75 7.37
C VAL A 287 17.54 18.01 8.23
N ARG A 288 17.48 17.85 9.55
CA ARG A 288 17.83 18.89 10.52
C ARG A 288 19.35 18.86 10.73
N ILE A 289 20.01 19.97 10.46
CA ILE A 289 21.44 20.13 10.75
C ILE A 289 21.57 20.75 12.14
N ASP A 290 22.17 19.98 13.04
CA ASP A 290 22.49 20.37 14.41
C ASP A 290 23.54 21.49 14.44
N HIS A 291 23.46 22.38 15.42
CA HIS A 291 24.42 23.46 15.65
C HIS A 291 24.84 24.26 14.39
N PHE A 292 23.85 24.72 13.61
CA PHE A 292 24.07 25.38 12.31
C PHE A 292 25.02 26.59 12.37
N ARG A 293 25.07 27.30 13.50
CA ARG A 293 26.00 28.44 13.68
C ARG A 293 27.47 28.05 13.51
N GLY A 294 27.83 26.78 13.71
CA GLY A 294 29.19 26.26 13.50
C GLY A 294 29.70 26.39 12.07
N PHE A 295 28.82 26.60 11.08
CA PHE A 295 29.22 26.86 9.69
C PHE A 295 29.58 28.33 9.42
N ASP A 296 29.11 29.29 10.23
CA ASP A 296 29.64 30.66 10.22
C ASP A 296 30.88 30.76 11.13
N SER A 297 30.72 30.38 12.40
CA SER A 297 31.76 30.45 13.41
C SER A 297 31.62 29.35 14.44
N TYR A 298 32.69 28.60 14.65
CA TYR A 298 32.74 27.48 15.60
C TYR A 298 33.71 27.79 16.74
N TYR A 299 33.41 27.23 17.91
CA TYR A 299 34.24 27.42 19.10
C TYR A 299 35.20 26.24 19.23
N SER A 300 36.48 26.56 19.29
CA SER A 300 37.59 25.60 19.21
C SER A 300 38.38 25.64 20.51
N VAL A 301 38.39 24.53 21.25
CA VAL A 301 39.03 24.40 22.57
C VAL A 301 40.28 23.54 22.43
N PRO A 302 41.43 23.90 23.03
CA PRO A 302 42.60 23.02 23.04
C PRO A 302 42.27 21.62 23.56
N PHE A 303 42.72 20.58 22.85
CA PHE A 303 42.44 19.20 23.26
C PHE A 303 43.12 18.86 24.60
N GLY A 304 42.42 18.14 25.47
CA GLY A 304 42.89 17.80 26.82
C GLY A 304 42.43 18.73 27.95
N GLU A 305 41.77 19.84 27.62
CA GLU A 305 41.12 20.71 28.59
C GLU A 305 39.94 20.01 29.30
N SER A 306 39.68 20.38 30.56
CA SER A 306 38.54 19.85 31.33
C SER A 306 37.28 20.72 31.23
N THR A 307 37.41 21.94 30.69
CA THR A 307 36.31 22.89 30.47
C THR A 307 36.47 23.60 29.13
N ALA A 308 35.42 24.23 28.62
CA ALA A 308 35.49 24.97 27.37
C ALA A 308 36.00 26.42 27.53
N LYS A 309 36.33 26.89 28.75
CA LYS A 309 36.67 28.30 29.01
C LYS A 309 37.81 28.87 28.16
N ASN A 310 38.78 28.02 27.83
CA ASN A 310 39.99 28.42 27.10
C ASN A 310 39.84 28.32 25.57
N GLY A 311 38.62 28.13 25.06
CA GLY A 311 38.38 28.07 23.63
C GLY A 311 38.37 29.44 22.94
N VAL A 312 38.52 29.40 21.62
CA VAL A 312 38.51 30.58 20.74
C VAL A 312 37.51 30.39 19.59
N TRP A 313 36.87 31.48 19.18
CA TRP A 313 36.04 31.50 17.98
C TRP A 313 36.91 31.44 16.72
N ARG A 314 36.59 30.50 15.82
CA ARG A 314 37.19 30.38 14.48
C ARG A 314 36.10 30.48 13.42
N LYS A 315 36.45 30.91 12.21
CA LYS A 315 35.51 31.03 11.09
C LYS A 315 35.31 29.69 10.39
N GLY A 316 34.05 29.35 10.15
CA GLY A 316 33.62 28.20 9.35
C GLY A 316 33.56 28.54 7.85
N PRO A 317 33.05 27.61 7.03
CA PRO A 317 33.03 27.73 5.56
C PRO A 317 31.99 28.71 5.01
N GLY A 318 31.02 29.13 5.83
CA GLY A 318 29.92 30.01 5.43
C GLY A 318 29.10 29.46 4.27
N MET A 319 28.66 30.34 3.36
CA MET A 319 27.84 29.97 2.20
C MET A 319 28.55 29.05 1.20
N LYS A 320 29.88 28.98 1.20
CA LYS A 320 30.64 28.16 0.23
C LYS A 320 30.21 26.69 0.27
N LEU A 321 29.99 26.15 1.48
CA LEU A 321 29.51 24.79 1.66
C LEU A 321 28.07 24.63 1.14
N PHE A 322 27.18 25.55 1.48
CA PHE A 322 25.76 25.44 1.10
C PHE A 322 25.54 25.67 -0.39
N ASP A 323 26.34 26.52 -1.02
CA ASP A 323 26.35 26.69 -2.48
C ASP A 323 26.83 25.41 -3.17
N ALA A 324 27.87 24.75 -2.64
CA ALA A 324 28.33 23.45 -3.14
C ALA A 324 27.27 22.35 -2.96
N LEU A 325 26.60 22.30 -1.80
CA LEU A 325 25.48 21.39 -1.56
C LEU A 325 24.32 21.62 -2.51
N LYS A 326 23.94 22.89 -2.73
CA LYS A 326 22.87 23.27 -3.66
C LYS A 326 23.22 22.93 -5.11
N ALA A 327 24.48 23.11 -5.50
CA ALA A 327 24.96 22.74 -6.83
C ALA A 327 24.93 21.22 -7.04
N ALA A 328 25.28 20.42 -6.02
CA ALA A 328 25.37 18.97 -6.13
C ALA A 328 24.04 18.23 -5.94
N LEU A 329 23.16 18.73 -5.06
CA LEU A 329 21.95 18.03 -4.60
C LEU A 329 20.64 18.76 -4.96
N GLY A 330 20.72 19.98 -5.50
CA GLY A 330 19.55 20.79 -5.82
C GLY A 330 18.86 21.35 -4.57
N SER A 331 17.52 21.37 -4.58
CA SER A 331 16.70 21.86 -3.46
C SER A 331 16.49 20.79 -2.38
N ALA A 332 17.56 20.43 -1.67
CA ALA A 332 17.48 19.56 -0.50
C ALA A 332 16.62 20.21 0.61
N ASP A 333 15.76 19.41 1.24
CA ASP A 333 14.89 19.86 2.34
C ASP A 333 15.69 19.82 3.66
N ILE A 334 16.16 20.98 4.10
CA ILE A 334 17.08 21.13 5.24
C ILE A 334 16.48 22.09 6.27
N ILE A 335 16.53 21.72 7.55
CA ILE A 335 16.21 22.58 8.69
C ILE A 335 17.51 22.96 9.40
N ALA A 336 17.68 24.23 9.73
CA ALA A 336 18.84 24.71 10.45
C ALA A 336 18.53 24.86 11.95
N GLU A 337 19.31 24.21 12.81
CA GLU A 337 19.28 24.53 14.24
C GLU A 337 20.09 25.81 14.51
N ASP A 338 19.39 26.93 14.59
CA ASP A 338 19.90 28.25 14.96
C ASP A 338 19.64 28.57 16.44
N LEU A 339 20.13 27.71 17.34
CA LEU A 339 20.03 27.92 18.80
C LEU A 339 21.32 28.51 19.39
N GLY A 340 21.19 29.17 20.54
CA GLY A 340 22.31 29.79 21.27
C GLY A 340 22.57 31.26 20.91
N PHE A 341 23.80 31.75 21.10
CA PHE A 341 24.18 33.12 20.74
C PHE A 341 24.28 33.29 19.21
N LEU A 342 23.35 34.05 18.65
CA LEU A 342 23.24 34.33 17.21
C LEU A 342 23.74 35.74 16.89
N SER A 343 24.91 35.85 16.27
CA SER A 343 25.39 37.11 15.69
C SER A 343 24.60 37.48 14.43
N ASP A 344 24.67 38.75 14.02
CA ASP A 344 24.06 39.21 12.76
C ASP A 344 24.60 38.43 11.54
N GLU A 345 25.84 37.96 11.61
CA GLU A 345 26.46 37.13 10.57
C GLU A 345 25.82 35.74 10.46
N VAL A 346 25.50 35.10 11.59
CA VAL A 346 24.77 33.82 11.59
C VAL A 346 23.35 33.99 11.05
N LYS A 347 22.67 35.09 11.43
CA LYS A 347 21.34 35.44 10.89
C LYS A 347 21.40 35.68 9.38
N ALA A 348 22.44 36.35 8.89
CA ALA A 348 22.67 36.57 7.47
C ALA A 348 22.97 35.25 6.72
N LEU A 349 23.75 34.35 7.32
CA LEU A 349 24.03 33.02 6.76
C LEU A 349 22.75 32.20 6.60
N LEU A 350 21.94 32.10 7.66
CA LEU A 350 20.65 31.38 7.63
C LEU A 350 19.72 31.94 6.54
N LYS A 351 19.60 33.28 6.48
CA LYS A 351 18.78 33.96 5.48
C LYS A 351 19.28 33.69 4.05
N SER A 352 20.59 33.66 3.84
CA SER A 352 21.20 33.42 2.53
C SER A 352 21.08 31.97 2.09
N ALA A 353 21.21 31.03 3.03
CA ALA A 353 20.99 29.60 2.79
C ALA A 353 19.51 29.29 2.49
N GLY A 354 18.59 30.09 3.05
CA GLY A 354 17.15 29.96 2.82
C GLY A 354 16.48 28.85 3.64
N PHE A 355 17.21 28.21 4.54
CA PHE A 355 16.67 27.15 5.39
C PHE A 355 15.75 27.71 6.48
N PRO A 356 14.69 26.98 6.86
CA PRO A 356 13.91 27.31 8.04
C PRO A 356 14.75 27.19 9.31
N GLY A 357 14.72 28.24 10.14
CA GLY A 357 15.26 28.25 11.49
C GLY A 357 14.29 27.62 12.50
N MET A 358 14.78 27.33 13.69
CA MET A 358 14.06 26.74 14.81
C MET A 358 13.58 27.80 15.82
N LYS A 359 12.40 27.57 16.38
CA LYS A 359 11.84 28.38 17.46
C LYS A 359 11.42 27.49 18.62
N VAL A 360 12.12 27.57 19.75
CA VAL A 360 11.88 26.72 20.93
C VAL A 360 11.16 27.54 21.99
N LEU A 361 9.90 27.19 22.27
CA LEU A 361 9.04 27.98 23.15
C LEU A 361 9.49 28.01 24.61
N GLN A 362 10.17 26.96 25.09
CA GLN A 362 10.76 26.99 26.43
C GLN A 362 11.83 28.09 26.60
N PHE A 363 12.36 28.67 25.52
CA PHE A 363 13.29 29.82 25.57
C PHE A 363 12.59 31.18 25.38
N ALA A 364 11.25 31.19 25.27
CA ALA A 364 10.49 32.40 24.94
C ALA A 364 10.23 33.34 26.12
N PHE A 365 10.26 32.81 27.33
CA PHE A 365 9.66 33.49 28.48
C PHE A 365 10.74 34.09 29.38
N ASP A 366 11.14 35.32 29.05
CA ASP A 366 11.93 36.23 29.88
C ASP A 366 11.05 37.46 30.22
N PRO A 367 10.90 37.85 31.50
CA PRO A 367 10.10 39.01 31.94
C PRO A 367 10.42 40.33 31.24
N CYS A 368 11.59 40.47 30.61
CA CYS A 368 11.97 41.67 29.84
C CYS A 368 11.22 41.80 28.49
N GLY A 369 10.53 40.75 28.02
CA GLY A 369 9.59 40.79 26.90
C GLY A 369 10.20 40.93 25.49
N GLN A 370 11.52 40.77 25.33
CA GLN A 370 12.23 40.98 24.05
C GLN A 370 12.70 39.68 23.36
N SER A 371 12.05 38.54 23.60
CA SER A 371 12.51 37.24 23.07
C SER A 371 12.07 36.98 21.63
N ASP A 372 13.03 36.66 20.76
CA ASP A 372 12.83 36.17 19.37
C ASP A 372 12.10 34.82 19.30
N TYR A 373 11.86 34.17 20.45
CA TYR A 373 11.14 32.91 20.60
C TYR A 373 9.66 33.10 21.00
N LEU A 374 9.14 34.32 21.09
CA LEU A 374 7.71 34.56 21.35
C LEU A 374 6.87 34.39 20.06
N PRO A 375 5.77 33.59 20.08
CA PRO A 375 4.98 33.26 18.89
C PRO A 375 4.47 34.43 18.04
N HIS A 376 4.18 35.58 18.64
CA HIS A 376 3.65 36.75 17.92
C HIS A 376 4.71 37.46 17.07
N GLY A 377 6.00 37.24 17.35
CA GLY A 377 7.13 37.80 16.59
C GLY A 377 7.61 36.91 15.43
N TYR A 378 7.00 35.75 15.21
CA TYR A 378 7.48 34.80 14.21
C TYR A 378 7.23 35.27 12.77
N GLY A 379 8.20 35.00 11.89
CA GLY A 379 8.01 34.99 10.45
C GLY A 379 7.53 33.63 9.93
N ARG A 380 7.27 33.55 8.62
CA ARG A 380 7.20 32.27 7.90
C ARG A 380 8.62 31.74 7.64
N ASN A 381 8.76 30.50 7.22
CA ASN A 381 10.04 29.77 7.08
C ASN A 381 10.73 29.49 8.43
N CYS A 382 9.99 28.89 9.37
CA CYS A 382 10.56 28.36 10.61
C CYS A 382 9.82 27.12 11.09
N VAL A 383 10.48 26.37 11.97
CA VAL A 383 9.92 25.21 12.66
C VAL A 383 9.82 25.51 14.15
N VAL A 384 8.61 25.43 14.70
CA VAL A 384 8.37 25.67 16.12
C VAL A 384 8.36 24.36 16.90
N TYR A 385 8.95 24.41 18.10
CA TYR A 385 9.02 23.33 19.07
C TYR A 385 8.51 23.83 20.43
N THR A 386 7.85 22.96 21.20
CA THR A 386 7.67 23.22 22.63
C THR A 386 9.01 23.12 23.34
N GLY A 387 9.71 22.01 23.15
CA GLY A 387 11.10 21.76 23.55
C GLY A 387 11.80 20.83 22.55
N THR A 388 13.12 20.73 22.66
CA THR A 388 13.96 19.79 21.88
C THR A 388 14.28 18.54 22.71
N HIS A 389 15.15 17.67 22.20
CA HIS A 389 15.63 16.49 22.94
C HIS A 389 16.58 16.84 24.11
N ASP A 390 17.21 18.02 24.06
CA ASP A 390 18.11 18.54 25.11
C ASP A 390 17.40 19.29 26.22
N ASN A 391 16.17 19.73 25.95
CA ASN A 391 15.33 20.40 26.93
C ASN A 391 14.73 19.40 27.93
N ASP A 392 14.31 19.91 29.08
CA ASP A 392 13.39 19.15 29.93
C ASP A 392 12.02 19.02 29.24
N THR A 393 11.20 18.07 29.69
CA THR A 393 9.81 18.00 29.23
C THR A 393 9.10 19.30 29.58
N THR A 394 8.08 19.70 28.82
CA THR A 394 7.37 20.96 29.10
C THR A 394 6.78 20.98 30.52
N ALA A 395 6.28 19.84 31.02
CA ALA A 395 5.81 19.74 32.39
C ALA A 395 6.95 19.82 33.43
N GLY A 396 8.16 19.34 33.09
CA GLY A 396 9.37 19.50 33.89
C GLY A 396 9.88 20.94 33.92
N PHE A 397 9.86 21.62 32.77
CA PHE A 397 10.19 23.04 32.61
C PHE A 397 9.34 23.92 33.53
N PHE A 398 8.01 23.82 33.48
CA PHE A 398 7.15 24.65 34.35
C PHE A 398 7.33 24.40 35.86
N LYS A 399 7.89 23.25 36.25
CA LYS A 399 8.22 22.93 37.65
C LYS A 399 9.59 23.45 38.07
N SER A 400 10.54 23.56 37.14
CA SER A 400 11.94 23.87 37.43
C SER A 400 12.38 25.27 36.98
N ALA A 401 11.60 25.94 36.13
CA ALA A 401 11.86 27.30 35.67
C ALA A 401 11.79 28.33 36.82
N ASP A 402 12.50 29.44 36.64
CA ASP A 402 12.45 30.56 37.57
C ASP A 402 11.01 31.09 37.70
N ARG A 403 10.65 31.51 38.91
CA ARG A 403 9.26 31.87 39.24
C ARG A 403 8.73 33.00 38.36
N GLU A 404 9.58 33.96 38.01
CA GLU A 404 9.21 35.10 37.17
C GLU A 404 8.95 34.67 35.72
N ASP A 405 9.80 33.83 35.14
CA ASP A 405 9.63 33.24 33.80
C ASP A 405 8.36 32.40 33.70
N ALA A 406 8.10 31.56 34.71
CA ALA A 406 6.90 30.71 34.76
C ALA A 406 5.61 31.54 34.89
N LEU A 407 5.64 32.65 35.65
CA LEU A 407 4.52 33.59 35.77
C LEU A 407 4.29 34.33 34.46
N PHE A 408 5.33 34.85 33.82
CA PHE A 408 5.24 35.51 32.52
C PHE A 408 4.71 34.55 31.44
N ALA A 409 5.21 33.30 31.40
CA ALA A 409 4.70 32.27 30.51
C ALA A 409 3.21 31.98 30.73
N ALA A 410 2.77 31.87 31.99
CA ALA A 410 1.38 31.64 32.32
C ALA A 410 0.48 32.83 31.91
N GLU A 411 0.92 34.06 32.13
CA GLU A 411 0.20 35.27 31.72
C GLU A 411 0.10 35.38 30.19
N TYR A 412 1.23 35.25 29.49
CA TYR A 412 1.29 35.31 28.02
C TYR A 412 0.40 34.25 27.35
N LEU A 413 0.39 33.04 27.90
CA LEU A 413 -0.39 31.91 27.37
C LEU A 413 -1.86 31.92 27.84
N GLY A 414 -2.25 32.79 28.77
CA GLY A 414 -3.59 32.83 29.35
C GLY A 414 -3.92 31.60 30.20
N VAL A 415 -2.96 31.08 30.96
CA VAL A 415 -3.13 29.92 31.83
C VAL A 415 -3.79 30.35 33.15
N HIS A 416 -4.87 29.66 33.53
CA HIS A 416 -5.59 29.86 34.80
C HIS A 416 -5.72 28.53 35.57
N PRO A 417 -6.09 28.56 36.87
CA PRO A 417 -6.27 27.33 37.66
C PRO A 417 -7.19 26.31 36.98
N GLY A 418 -6.71 25.06 36.85
CA GLY A 418 -7.44 23.98 36.17
C GLY A 418 -7.13 23.82 34.68
N VAL A 419 -6.35 24.73 34.07
CA VAL A 419 -5.86 24.61 32.68
C VAL A 419 -4.45 24.04 32.67
N SER A 420 -4.19 23.03 31.83
CA SER A 420 -2.85 22.47 31.65
C SER A 420 -1.90 23.49 31.00
N GLN A 421 -0.79 23.79 31.68
CA GLN A 421 0.30 24.61 31.16
C GLN A 421 0.91 23.98 29.90
N THR A 422 1.17 22.67 29.93
CA THR A 422 1.74 21.91 28.81
C THR A 422 0.86 21.98 27.57
N LYS A 423 -0.44 21.71 27.69
CA LYS A 423 -1.37 21.77 26.56
C LYS A 423 -1.51 23.18 25.99
N THR A 424 -1.41 24.20 26.84
CA THR A 424 -1.49 25.59 26.39
C THR A 424 -0.23 25.98 25.60
N LEU A 425 0.95 25.51 26.01
CA LEU A 425 2.18 25.67 25.23
C LEU A 425 2.11 24.95 23.87
N ILE A 426 1.58 23.72 23.83
CA ILE A 426 1.34 22.98 22.58
C ILE A 426 0.39 23.77 21.67
N LYS A 427 -0.71 24.30 22.20
CA LYS A 427 -1.64 25.14 21.44
C LYS A 427 -0.96 26.39 20.89
N ALA A 428 -0.08 27.04 21.64
CA ALA A 428 0.67 28.19 21.15
C ALA A 428 1.61 27.82 19.98
N ALA A 429 2.31 26.69 20.07
CA ALA A 429 3.11 26.17 18.96
C ALA A 429 2.23 25.91 17.71
N LEU A 430 1.12 25.20 17.89
CA LEU A 430 0.19 24.88 16.81
C LEU A 430 -0.50 26.13 16.23
N ALA A 431 -0.75 27.17 17.02
CA ALA A 431 -1.37 28.41 16.56
C ALA A 431 -0.40 29.32 15.77
N SER A 432 0.90 29.29 16.08
CA SER A 432 1.93 30.19 15.53
C SER A 432 2.06 30.16 14.00
N VAL A 433 2.56 31.22 13.35
CA VAL A 433 2.69 31.28 11.88
C VAL A 433 3.75 30.34 11.28
N ALA A 434 4.51 29.61 12.10
CA ALA A 434 5.54 28.67 11.66
C ALA A 434 5.01 27.63 10.66
N ASP A 435 5.81 27.29 9.65
CA ASP A 435 5.43 26.36 8.59
C ASP A 435 5.26 24.94 9.13
N THR A 436 6.08 24.54 10.09
CA THR A 436 5.98 23.25 10.77
C THR A 436 5.98 23.42 12.29
N ALA A 437 5.14 22.66 12.99
CA ALA A 437 5.18 22.55 14.45
C ALA A 437 5.52 21.12 14.85
N ILE A 438 6.59 20.92 15.62
CA ILE A 438 7.03 19.61 16.09
C ILE A 438 6.92 19.57 17.61
N ILE A 439 6.20 18.58 18.13
CA ILE A 439 5.93 18.46 19.57
C ILE A 439 6.52 17.13 20.06
N PRO A 440 7.37 17.12 21.10
CA PRO A 440 7.83 15.88 21.73
C PRO A 440 6.67 15.04 22.24
N MET A 441 6.74 13.72 22.04
CA MET A 441 5.69 12.80 22.50
C MET A 441 5.47 12.90 24.03
N GLN A 442 6.53 13.15 24.78
CA GLN A 442 6.49 13.38 26.23
C GLN A 442 5.55 14.52 26.63
N ASP A 443 5.45 15.56 25.79
CA ASP A 443 4.60 16.72 26.06
C ASP A 443 3.13 16.41 25.81
N TYR A 444 2.81 15.64 24.75
CA TYR A 444 1.43 15.16 24.52
C TYR A 444 0.94 14.24 25.64
N LEU A 445 1.85 13.53 26.30
CA LEU A 445 1.58 12.68 27.45
C LEU A 445 1.67 13.43 28.79
N GLU A 446 2.07 14.71 28.78
CA GLU A 446 2.28 15.55 29.96
C GLU A 446 3.23 14.94 31.01
N LEU A 447 4.27 14.22 30.55
CA LEU A 447 5.24 13.57 31.44
C LEU A 447 6.19 14.59 32.06
N GLY A 448 6.59 14.38 33.31
CA GLY A 448 7.59 15.22 34.00
C GLY A 448 9.03 14.88 33.65
N SER A 449 10.01 15.49 34.34
CA SER A 449 11.44 15.41 34.04
C SER A 449 12.05 14.00 34.03
N GLY A 450 11.37 13.03 34.63
CA GLY A 450 11.75 11.61 34.53
C GLY A 450 11.69 11.06 33.10
N ALA A 451 10.97 11.71 32.18
CA ALA A 451 10.87 11.32 30.77
C ALA A 451 11.83 12.09 29.84
N ARG A 452 12.73 12.89 30.40
CA ARG A 452 13.72 13.66 29.63
C ARG A 452 14.61 12.74 28.81
N MET A 453 14.83 13.10 27.53
CA MET A 453 15.60 12.30 26.58
C MET A 453 17.11 12.44 26.81
N ASN A 454 17.61 13.67 26.91
CA ASN A 454 19.02 13.97 27.10
C ASN A 454 19.24 15.05 28.18
N PHE A 455 20.37 14.97 28.91
CA PHE A 455 20.88 16.11 29.69
C PHE A 455 22.22 16.55 29.11
N PRO A 456 22.30 17.77 28.57
CA PRO A 456 23.56 18.32 28.09
C PRO A 456 24.63 18.37 29.20
N ALA A 457 25.86 17.98 28.88
CA ALA A 457 27.06 18.11 29.72
C ALA A 457 27.04 17.43 31.12
N GLY A 458 26.10 16.52 31.39
CA GLY A 458 26.06 15.77 32.66
C GLY A 458 26.79 14.42 32.61
N PRO A 459 27.17 13.83 33.76
CA PRO A 459 27.64 12.44 33.85
C PRO A 459 26.43 11.52 34.14
N GLY A 460 25.90 10.79 33.15
CA GLY A 460 24.72 9.93 33.38
C GLY A 460 24.20 9.10 32.19
N SER A 461 23.16 8.30 32.45
CA SER A 461 22.48 7.38 31.52
C SER A 461 21.41 8.07 30.65
N TYR A 462 21.87 8.82 29.66
CA TYR A 462 21.02 9.54 28.69
C TYR A 462 20.54 8.63 27.56
N TRP A 463 19.57 9.09 26.78
CA TRP A 463 19.02 8.34 25.64
C TRP A 463 18.31 7.04 26.02
N THR A 464 17.91 6.93 27.28
CA THR A 464 17.32 5.71 27.84
C THR A 464 15.81 5.74 27.90
N TRP A 465 15.13 6.89 27.80
CA TRP A 465 13.67 6.94 28.00
C TRP A 465 12.90 6.15 26.93
N ARG A 466 11.91 5.38 27.38
CA ARG A 466 10.99 4.61 26.53
C ARG A 466 9.54 4.92 26.85
N LEU A 467 8.74 4.86 25.80
CA LEU A 467 7.30 4.98 25.82
C LEU A 467 6.69 3.72 26.44
N GLU A 468 5.78 3.90 27.40
CA GLU A 468 5.04 2.80 28.02
C GLU A 468 4.09 2.14 27.01
N GLN A 469 4.05 0.81 27.00
CA GLN A 469 3.16 0.07 26.11
C GLN A 469 1.69 0.42 26.39
N GLY A 470 0.92 0.74 25.35
CA GLY A 470 -0.50 1.12 25.47
C GLY A 470 -0.76 2.60 25.76
N SER A 471 0.28 3.42 25.97
CA SER A 471 0.15 4.88 26.16
C SER A 471 -0.38 5.63 24.93
N LEU A 472 -0.17 5.08 23.73
CA LEU A 472 -0.70 5.57 22.45
C LEU A 472 -2.20 5.26 22.28
N THR A 473 -3.02 5.81 23.16
CA THR A 473 -4.45 5.53 23.17
C THR A 473 -5.20 6.23 22.03
N ARG A 474 -6.33 5.66 21.62
CA ARG A 474 -7.26 6.30 20.66
C ARG A 474 -7.71 7.69 21.14
N ARG A 475 -7.91 7.87 22.45
CA ARG A 475 -8.30 9.16 23.05
C ARG A 475 -7.22 10.22 22.81
N LEU A 476 -5.96 9.86 23.06
CA LEU A 476 -4.83 10.76 22.83
C LEU A 476 -4.72 11.13 21.35
N SER A 477 -4.79 10.14 20.45
CA SER A 477 -4.79 10.37 19.00
C SER A 477 -5.88 11.35 18.56
N GLN A 478 -7.11 11.18 19.06
CA GLN A 478 -8.23 12.09 18.77
C GLN A 478 -8.01 13.50 19.31
N GLU A 479 -7.41 13.63 20.49
CA GLU A 479 -7.07 14.93 21.09
C GLU A 479 -6.04 15.68 20.24
N ILE A 480 -4.97 14.98 19.84
CA ILE A 480 -3.91 15.52 18.96
C ILE A 480 -4.50 15.92 17.60
N ALA A 481 -5.33 15.07 17.00
CA ALA A 481 -5.98 15.33 15.73
C ALA A 481 -6.92 16.53 15.80
N HIS A 482 -7.65 16.68 16.91
CA HIS A 482 -8.53 17.82 17.14
C HIS A 482 -7.73 19.13 17.24
N MET A 483 -6.66 19.16 18.04
CA MET A 483 -5.80 20.35 18.16
C MET A 483 -5.16 20.71 16.80
N SER A 484 -4.70 19.73 16.05
CA SER A 484 -4.08 19.95 14.74
C SER A 484 -5.08 20.47 13.71
N ALA A 485 -6.32 19.98 13.75
CA ALA A 485 -7.41 20.48 12.91
C ALA A 485 -7.81 21.90 13.27
N LEU A 486 -7.93 22.20 14.58
CA LEU A 486 -8.33 23.52 15.08
C LEU A 486 -7.43 24.65 14.55
N TYR A 487 -6.13 24.39 14.42
CA TYR A 487 -5.16 25.37 13.92
C TYR A 487 -4.78 25.21 12.45
N GLY A 488 -5.53 24.39 11.69
CA GLY A 488 -5.32 24.22 10.25
C GLY A 488 -4.02 23.52 9.86
N ARG A 489 -3.49 22.66 10.74
CA ARG A 489 -2.25 21.88 10.53
C ARG A 489 -2.51 20.40 10.22
N ARG A 490 -3.75 19.94 10.38
CA ARG A 490 -4.13 18.57 10.03
C ARG A 490 -3.98 18.35 8.51
N PRO A 491 -3.19 17.37 8.06
CA PRO A 491 -3.10 17.05 6.65
C PRO A 491 -4.47 16.55 6.15
N PRO A 492 -4.79 16.77 4.87
CA PRO A 492 -5.90 16.05 4.25
C PRO A 492 -5.70 14.54 4.46
N VAL A 493 -6.79 13.80 4.69
CA VAL A 493 -6.74 12.35 4.93
C VAL A 493 -5.94 11.69 3.78
N PRO A 494 -4.84 10.96 4.09
CA PRO A 494 -4.09 10.25 3.07
C PRO A 494 -5.02 9.30 2.32
N GLY A 495 -4.93 9.29 0.99
CA GLY A 495 -5.65 8.32 0.16
C GLY A 495 -6.83 8.87 -0.64
N MET A 496 -7.55 9.90 -0.20
CA MET A 496 -8.65 10.43 -1.02
C MET A 496 -8.16 11.66 -1.80
N ARG A 497 -7.98 11.55 -3.12
CA ARG A 497 -7.81 12.75 -3.95
C ARG A 497 -9.10 13.55 -3.88
N LYS A 498 -9.11 14.64 -3.11
CA LYS A 498 -10.14 15.67 -3.28
C LYS A 498 -9.88 16.37 -4.60
N ILE A 499 -10.53 15.91 -5.67
CA ILE A 499 -10.67 16.69 -6.88
C ILE A 499 -11.41 17.96 -6.47
N ALA A 500 -10.77 19.12 -6.63
CA ALA A 500 -11.39 20.35 -6.19
C ALA A 500 -12.70 20.55 -6.99
N PRO A 501 -13.84 20.90 -6.37
CA PRO A 501 -15.11 21.06 -7.09
C PRO A 501 -15.01 22.03 -8.29
N ARG A 502 -14.18 23.08 -8.17
CA ARG A 502 -13.89 24.00 -9.26
C ARG A 502 -13.13 23.35 -10.42
N GLU A 503 -12.15 22.50 -10.13
CA GLU A 503 -11.38 21.75 -11.13
C GLU A 503 -12.30 20.79 -11.89
N PHE A 504 -13.12 20.03 -11.17
CA PHE A 504 -14.10 19.11 -11.77
C PHE A 504 -15.13 19.85 -12.62
N SER A 505 -15.72 20.92 -12.08
CA SER A 505 -16.72 21.75 -12.78
C SER A 505 -16.17 22.37 -14.07
N GLY A 506 -14.96 22.94 -14.00
CA GLY A 506 -14.28 23.51 -15.16
C GLY A 506 -14.02 22.46 -16.23
N LYS A 507 -13.53 21.28 -15.83
CA LYS A 507 -13.29 20.15 -16.74
C LYS A 507 -14.58 19.63 -17.38
N LEU A 508 -15.66 19.50 -16.60
CA LEU A 508 -16.96 19.06 -17.08
C LEU A 508 -17.51 20.02 -18.13
N ARG A 509 -17.50 21.34 -17.86
CA ARG A 509 -17.97 22.36 -18.81
C ARG A 509 -17.14 22.34 -20.10
N LEU A 510 -15.81 22.23 -19.99
CA LEU A 510 -14.92 22.12 -21.14
C LEU A 510 -15.24 20.88 -21.99
N LEU A 511 -15.41 19.71 -21.38
CA LEU A 511 -15.70 18.46 -22.09
C LEU A 511 -17.08 18.48 -22.75
N LEU A 512 -18.10 19.02 -22.07
CA LEU A 512 -19.43 19.19 -22.65
C LEU A 512 -19.40 20.11 -23.87
N SER A 513 -18.68 21.23 -23.77
CA SER A 513 -18.55 22.17 -24.88
C SER A 513 -17.76 21.57 -26.05
N ALA A 514 -16.57 21.03 -25.78
CA ALA A 514 -15.67 20.54 -26.82
C ALA A 514 -16.18 19.28 -27.53
N LYS A 515 -16.82 18.36 -26.80
CA LYS A 515 -17.25 17.06 -27.36
C LYS A 515 -18.70 17.07 -27.85
N TYR A 516 -19.57 17.87 -27.23
CA TYR A 516 -21.00 17.82 -27.48
C TYR A 516 -21.61 19.16 -27.88
N GLY A 517 -20.85 20.26 -27.86
CA GLY A 517 -21.38 21.60 -28.12
C GLY A 517 -22.43 22.03 -27.08
N ALA A 518 -22.36 21.48 -25.86
CA ALA A 518 -23.37 21.65 -24.82
C ALA A 518 -22.78 22.26 -23.54
N ILE A 519 -23.66 22.73 -22.66
CA ILE A 519 -23.34 23.15 -21.29
C ILE A 519 -24.10 22.26 -20.31
N PRO A 520 -23.71 22.18 -19.02
CA PRO A 520 -24.39 21.34 -18.02
C PRO A 520 -25.91 21.53 -18.00
N GLU A 521 -26.39 22.75 -18.21
CA GLU A 521 -27.80 23.14 -18.15
C GLU A 521 -28.63 22.65 -19.35
N THR A 522 -27.99 22.32 -20.48
CA THR A 522 -28.66 21.89 -21.72
C THR A 522 -28.26 20.49 -22.17
N ALA A 523 -27.31 19.85 -21.49
CA ALA A 523 -26.77 18.56 -21.87
C ALA A 523 -27.74 17.42 -21.55
N GLY A 524 -27.94 16.51 -22.50
CA GLY A 524 -28.71 15.29 -22.28
C GLY A 524 -27.96 14.29 -21.38
N ILE A 525 -28.69 13.35 -20.79
CA ILE A 525 -28.15 12.37 -19.81
C ILE A 525 -26.91 11.60 -20.31
N TYR A 526 -26.85 11.23 -21.59
CA TYR A 526 -25.73 10.50 -22.16
C TYR A 526 -24.50 11.39 -22.41
N GLN A 527 -24.72 12.68 -22.71
CA GLN A 527 -23.66 13.67 -22.86
C GLN A 527 -23.04 13.98 -21.49
N LEU A 528 -23.90 14.16 -20.47
CA LEU A 528 -23.47 14.32 -19.07
C LEU A 528 -22.69 13.10 -18.57
N HIS A 529 -23.23 11.89 -18.74
CA HIS A 529 -22.52 10.65 -18.36
C HIS A 529 -21.16 10.54 -19.05
N GLY A 530 -21.11 10.80 -20.37
CA GLY A 530 -19.88 10.77 -21.14
C GLY A 530 -18.84 11.79 -20.64
N ALA A 531 -19.27 13.03 -20.40
CA ALA A 531 -18.37 14.08 -19.93
C ALA A 531 -17.90 13.85 -18.49
N ILE A 532 -18.77 13.39 -17.58
CA ILE A 532 -18.41 13.04 -16.20
C ILE A 532 -17.38 11.90 -16.18
N ALA A 533 -17.63 10.83 -16.93
CA ALA A 533 -16.75 9.67 -16.95
C ALA A 533 -15.35 10.02 -17.51
N VAL A 534 -15.29 10.83 -18.57
CA VAL A 534 -14.01 11.31 -19.12
C VAL A 534 -13.32 12.28 -18.16
N ALA A 535 -14.07 13.20 -17.53
CA ALA A 535 -13.51 14.10 -16.52
C ALA A 535 -12.88 13.33 -15.37
N VAL A 536 -13.58 12.34 -14.81
CA VAL A 536 -13.05 11.46 -13.77
C VAL A 536 -11.77 10.79 -14.24
N ARG A 537 -11.78 10.11 -15.39
CA ARG A 537 -10.62 9.38 -15.92
C ARG A 537 -9.40 10.29 -16.09
N GLU A 538 -9.56 11.43 -16.76
CA GLU A 538 -8.46 12.36 -17.03
C GLU A 538 -7.92 12.98 -15.74
N LEU A 539 -8.80 13.34 -14.81
CA LEU A 539 -8.38 13.87 -13.52
C LEU A 539 -7.63 12.81 -12.73
N THR A 540 -8.04 11.54 -12.75
CA THR A 540 -7.37 10.44 -12.02
C THR A 540 -6.15 9.83 -12.72
N LEU A 541 -5.72 10.33 -13.88
CA LEU A 541 -4.60 9.76 -14.63
C LEU A 541 -3.28 9.69 -13.81
N PRO A 542 -2.88 10.73 -13.06
CA PRO A 542 -1.69 10.64 -12.21
C PRO A 542 -1.78 9.56 -11.12
N ASP A 543 -2.99 9.27 -10.64
CA ASP A 543 -3.22 8.23 -9.62
C ASP A 543 -3.08 6.83 -10.23
N LEU A 544 -3.52 6.65 -11.47
CA LEU A 544 -3.30 5.44 -12.25
C LEU A 544 -1.80 5.22 -12.53
N GLU A 545 -1.07 6.25 -12.97
CA GLU A 545 0.38 6.17 -13.22
C GLU A 545 1.15 5.82 -11.94
N ALA A 546 0.81 6.47 -10.83
CA ALA A 546 1.39 6.15 -9.53
C ALA A 546 1.08 4.70 -9.10
N SER A 547 -0.15 4.23 -9.30
CA SER A 547 -0.53 2.84 -8.99
C SER A 547 0.28 1.84 -9.82
N VAL A 548 0.50 2.12 -11.11
CA VAL A 548 1.33 1.28 -11.98
C VAL A 548 2.76 1.18 -11.46
N GLU A 549 3.36 2.32 -11.08
CA GLU A 549 4.75 2.35 -10.61
C GLU A 549 4.91 1.66 -9.24
N VAL A 550 4.00 1.92 -8.29
CA VAL A 550 4.01 1.26 -6.96
C VAL A 550 3.92 -0.27 -7.08
N PHE A 551 3.18 -0.75 -8.08
CA PHE A 551 2.96 -2.18 -8.29
C PHE A 551 3.98 -2.84 -9.22
N LYS A 552 4.93 -2.09 -9.78
CA LYS A 552 5.90 -2.59 -10.76
C LYS A 552 6.81 -3.70 -10.20
N ASN A 553 7.27 -3.55 -8.97
CA ASN A 553 8.18 -4.49 -8.30
C ASN A 553 7.47 -5.46 -7.33
N ARG A 554 6.13 -5.50 -7.34
CA ARG A 554 5.33 -6.42 -6.52
C ARG A 554 4.78 -7.54 -7.38
N LYS A 555 4.64 -8.73 -6.79
CA LYS A 555 3.94 -9.84 -7.46
C LYS A 555 2.49 -9.42 -7.75
N ARG A 556 2.11 -9.42 -9.02
CA ARG A 556 0.78 -9.02 -9.49
C ARG A 556 -0.12 -10.23 -9.67
N VAL A 557 -1.37 -10.09 -9.25
CA VAL A 557 -2.41 -11.10 -9.39
C VAL A 557 -3.28 -10.76 -10.62
N TYR A 558 -3.57 -11.77 -11.43
CA TYR A 558 -4.40 -11.65 -12.61
C TYR A 558 -5.62 -12.54 -12.45
N TYR A 559 -6.80 -11.93 -12.41
CA TYR A 559 -8.06 -12.62 -12.17
C TYR A 559 -8.78 -12.90 -13.48
N PHE A 560 -8.72 -14.14 -13.94
CA PHE A 560 -9.29 -14.56 -15.22
C PHE A 560 -10.73 -15.01 -15.01
N SER A 561 -11.68 -14.29 -15.61
CA SER A 561 -13.11 -14.60 -15.50
C SER A 561 -13.82 -14.38 -16.83
N ALA A 562 -14.71 -15.31 -17.18
CA ALA A 562 -15.60 -15.16 -18.32
C ALA A 562 -16.67 -14.08 -18.10
N GLU A 563 -16.90 -13.64 -16.86
CA GLU A 563 -17.89 -12.60 -16.56
C GLU A 563 -17.43 -11.60 -15.49
N PHE A 564 -17.87 -10.35 -15.65
CA PHE A 564 -17.73 -9.26 -14.67
C PHE A 564 -19.04 -8.49 -14.56
N LEU A 565 -19.81 -8.69 -13.49
CA LEU A 565 -21.08 -7.99 -13.28
C LEU A 565 -20.83 -6.66 -12.56
N MET A 566 -20.19 -5.71 -13.24
CA MET A 566 -19.76 -4.42 -12.67
C MET A 566 -20.94 -3.57 -12.17
N GLY A 567 -22.09 -3.67 -12.86
CA GLY A 567 -23.26 -2.83 -12.65
C GLY A 567 -23.04 -1.41 -13.17
N ARG A 568 -23.88 -0.46 -12.75
CA ARG A 568 -23.67 0.96 -13.06
C ARG A 568 -22.39 1.47 -12.40
N LEU A 569 -21.49 2.00 -13.21
CA LEU A 569 -20.18 2.48 -12.78
C LEU A 569 -20.22 3.91 -12.24
N ILE A 570 -21.06 4.79 -12.80
CA ILE A 570 -21.04 6.23 -12.48
C ILE A 570 -21.16 6.49 -10.98
N PHE A 571 -22.21 5.97 -10.34
CA PHE A 571 -22.43 6.19 -8.91
C PHE A 571 -21.31 5.58 -8.05
N ASN A 572 -20.83 4.39 -8.40
CA ASN A 572 -19.77 3.71 -7.64
C ASN A 572 -18.43 4.42 -7.76
N ASN A 573 -18.06 4.87 -8.96
CA ASN A 573 -16.79 5.54 -9.18
C ASN A 573 -16.78 6.89 -8.46
N LEU A 574 -17.85 7.68 -8.59
CA LEU A 574 -17.99 8.92 -7.84
C LEU A 574 -17.99 8.69 -6.32
N TYR A 575 -18.61 7.61 -5.84
CA TYR A 575 -18.62 7.24 -4.43
C TYR A 575 -17.24 6.81 -3.91
N CYS A 576 -16.52 5.95 -4.63
CA CYS A 576 -15.16 5.52 -4.25
C CYS A 576 -14.16 6.68 -4.24
N LEU A 577 -14.33 7.64 -5.16
CA LEU A 577 -13.53 8.86 -5.23
C LEU A 577 -13.94 9.91 -4.19
N GLY A 578 -15.07 9.70 -3.48
CA GLY A 578 -15.57 10.65 -2.48
C GLY A 578 -16.03 11.99 -3.06
N ILE A 579 -16.54 12.00 -4.29
CA ILE A 579 -17.01 13.21 -5.00
C ILE A 579 -18.49 13.13 -5.41
N LEU A 580 -19.22 12.11 -4.94
CA LEU A 580 -20.59 11.86 -5.35
C LEU A 580 -21.53 13.01 -4.96
N ASP A 581 -21.41 13.50 -3.73
CA ASP A 581 -22.27 14.57 -3.22
C ASP A 581 -21.96 15.91 -3.91
N GLU A 582 -20.70 16.20 -4.17
CA GLU A 582 -20.27 17.40 -4.90
C GLU A 582 -20.77 17.39 -6.35
N VAL A 583 -20.73 16.24 -7.03
CA VAL A 583 -21.29 16.11 -8.39
C VAL A 583 -22.81 16.22 -8.36
N LYS A 584 -23.46 15.69 -7.33
CA LYS A 584 -24.92 15.84 -7.15
C LYS A 584 -25.31 17.30 -6.98
N GLU A 585 -24.60 18.05 -6.14
CA GLU A 585 -24.81 19.50 -5.96
C GLU A 585 -24.56 20.28 -7.25
N LEU A 586 -23.49 19.95 -7.98
CA LEU A 586 -23.15 20.58 -9.26
C LEU A 586 -24.26 20.41 -10.30
N LEU A 587 -24.78 19.18 -10.46
CA LEU A 587 -25.85 18.89 -11.42
C LEU A 587 -27.17 19.53 -10.99
N ALA A 588 -27.48 19.53 -9.69
CA ALA A 588 -28.67 20.21 -9.16
C ALA A 588 -28.63 21.72 -9.46
N GLY A 589 -27.47 22.37 -9.33
CA GLY A 589 -27.27 23.77 -9.71
C GLY A 589 -27.47 24.04 -11.21
N ALA A 590 -27.33 23.02 -12.06
CA ALA A 590 -27.60 23.07 -13.49
C ALA A 590 -29.03 22.60 -13.85
N GLY A 591 -29.89 22.34 -12.86
CA GLY A 591 -31.28 21.89 -13.07
C GLY A 591 -31.42 20.40 -13.43
N THR A 592 -30.39 19.58 -13.21
CA THR A 592 -30.41 18.14 -13.49
C THR A 592 -30.30 17.32 -12.20
N ASP A 593 -31.20 16.34 -12.00
CA ASP A 593 -31.07 15.38 -10.91
C ASP A 593 -30.06 14.29 -11.30
N ILE A 594 -29.06 14.01 -10.46
CA ILE A 594 -28.14 12.90 -10.66
C ILE A 594 -28.87 11.54 -10.77
N GLY A 595 -30.07 11.44 -10.17
CA GLY A 595 -30.95 10.28 -10.29
C GLY A 595 -31.38 9.98 -11.72
N ASP A 596 -31.39 10.96 -12.64
CA ASP A 596 -31.68 10.72 -14.05
C ASP A 596 -30.63 9.83 -14.74
N LEU A 597 -29.41 9.76 -14.19
CA LEU A 597 -28.34 8.89 -14.68
C LEU A 597 -28.60 7.41 -14.38
N GLU A 598 -29.65 7.06 -13.62
CA GLU A 598 -30.13 5.68 -13.51
C GLU A 598 -30.67 5.10 -14.82
N LYS A 599 -30.99 5.96 -15.81
CA LYS A 599 -31.37 5.54 -17.17
C LYS A 599 -30.19 5.02 -17.99
N ILE A 600 -28.95 5.22 -17.52
CA ILE A 600 -27.76 4.65 -18.14
C ILE A 600 -27.75 3.13 -17.88
N PRO A 601 -27.64 2.30 -18.94
CA PRO A 601 -27.64 0.85 -18.77
C PRO A 601 -26.40 0.37 -18.02
N ASP A 602 -26.55 -0.76 -17.33
CA ASP A 602 -25.45 -1.49 -16.73
C ASP A 602 -24.52 -2.03 -17.83
N ALA A 603 -23.22 -2.13 -17.53
CA ALA A 603 -22.29 -2.81 -18.45
C ALA A 603 -22.64 -4.31 -18.52
N ALA A 604 -23.11 -4.77 -19.68
CA ALA A 604 -23.60 -6.13 -19.88
C ALA A 604 -22.45 -7.14 -20.05
N LEU A 605 -21.62 -7.25 -19.02
CA LEU A 605 -20.36 -8.02 -19.01
C LEU A 605 -20.44 -9.29 -18.13
N GLY A 606 -21.59 -9.57 -17.53
CA GLY A 606 -21.77 -10.75 -16.67
C GLY A 606 -23.23 -11.17 -16.49
N ASN A 607 -23.43 -12.35 -15.91
CA ASN A 607 -24.75 -12.92 -15.66
C ASN A 607 -25.03 -13.08 -14.16
N GLY A 608 -24.14 -13.75 -13.42
CA GLY A 608 -24.46 -14.31 -12.11
C GLY A 608 -23.54 -13.89 -10.96
N GLY A 609 -23.59 -14.72 -9.90
CA GLY A 609 -22.80 -14.52 -8.68
C GLY A 609 -21.29 -14.64 -8.90
N LEU A 610 -20.86 -15.39 -9.92
CA LEU A 610 -19.45 -15.51 -10.31
C LEU A 610 -18.93 -14.13 -10.79
N GLY A 611 -19.61 -13.50 -11.73
CA GLY A 611 -19.24 -12.19 -12.26
C GLY A 611 -19.39 -11.08 -11.23
N ARG A 612 -20.37 -11.19 -10.32
CA ARG A 612 -20.52 -10.21 -9.23
C ARG A 612 -19.41 -10.36 -8.18
N LEU A 613 -18.96 -11.59 -7.91
CA LEU A 613 -17.80 -11.84 -7.04
C LEU A 613 -16.53 -11.26 -7.67
N ALA A 614 -16.29 -11.49 -8.96
CA ALA A 614 -15.16 -10.92 -9.69
C ALA A 614 -15.13 -9.39 -9.57
N ALA A 615 -16.27 -8.73 -9.80
CA ALA A 615 -16.39 -7.28 -9.62
C ALA A 615 -16.18 -6.81 -8.16
N CYS A 616 -16.62 -7.59 -7.16
CA CYS A 616 -16.35 -7.29 -5.75
C CYS A 616 -14.85 -7.45 -5.40
N PHE A 617 -14.16 -8.44 -5.98
CA PHE A 617 -12.72 -8.63 -5.77
C PHE A 617 -11.89 -7.51 -6.37
N LEU A 618 -12.24 -7.01 -7.56
CA LEU A 618 -11.56 -5.85 -8.15
C LEU A 618 -11.70 -4.60 -7.27
N ASP A 619 -12.92 -4.32 -6.79
CA ASP A 619 -13.19 -3.19 -5.91
C ASP A 619 -12.43 -3.32 -4.57
N SER A 620 -12.44 -4.50 -3.95
CA SER A 620 -11.69 -4.76 -2.71
C SER A 620 -10.18 -4.72 -2.91
N ALA A 621 -9.64 -5.26 -4.01
CA ALA A 621 -8.21 -5.20 -4.27
C ALA A 621 -7.73 -3.76 -4.44
N ALA A 622 -8.47 -2.95 -5.21
CA ALA A 622 -8.16 -1.53 -5.35
C ALA A 622 -8.25 -0.79 -4.00
N THR A 623 -9.25 -1.11 -3.17
CA THR A 623 -9.46 -0.48 -1.85
C THR A 623 -8.38 -0.84 -0.82
N HIS A 624 -7.77 -2.03 -0.95
CA HIS A 624 -6.74 -2.54 -0.05
C HIS A 624 -5.32 -2.50 -0.64
N ASP A 625 -5.12 -1.70 -1.70
CA ASP A 625 -3.82 -1.50 -2.36
C ASP A 625 -3.14 -2.81 -2.83
N ILE A 626 -3.96 -3.79 -3.24
CA ILE A 626 -3.51 -5.08 -3.75
C ILE A 626 -3.34 -4.98 -5.27
N PRO A 627 -2.16 -5.33 -5.84
CA PRO A 627 -1.94 -5.32 -7.28
C PRO A 627 -2.71 -6.47 -7.96
N LEU A 628 -3.98 -6.22 -8.29
CA LEU A 628 -4.85 -7.18 -8.94
C LEU A 628 -5.52 -6.57 -10.17
N ASP A 629 -5.32 -7.23 -11.32
CA ASP A 629 -5.99 -6.89 -12.57
C ASP A 629 -7.02 -7.96 -12.95
N GLY A 630 -8.17 -7.55 -13.45
CA GLY A 630 -9.18 -8.44 -14.01
C GLY A 630 -9.02 -8.59 -15.52
N TYR A 631 -9.19 -9.81 -16.05
CA TYR A 631 -9.16 -10.09 -17.49
C TYR A 631 -10.42 -10.85 -17.91
N GLY A 632 -11.09 -10.34 -18.95
CA GLY A 632 -12.33 -10.93 -19.48
C GLY A 632 -12.63 -10.51 -20.92
N ILE A 633 -13.85 -10.76 -21.38
CA ILE A 633 -14.31 -10.42 -22.74
C ILE A 633 -15.20 -9.17 -22.70
N ARG A 634 -15.02 -8.27 -23.67
CA ARG A 634 -15.89 -7.12 -23.88
C ARG A 634 -17.15 -7.52 -24.66
N TYR A 635 -18.13 -8.11 -23.98
CA TYR A 635 -19.36 -8.54 -24.64
C TYR A 635 -20.18 -7.37 -25.17
N LYS A 636 -20.61 -7.46 -26.44
CA LYS A 636 -21.47 -6.44 -27.07
C LYS A 636 -22.89 -6.44 -26.51
N TYR A 637 -23.50 -7.61 -26.33
CA TYR A 637 -24.90 -7.76 -25.93
C TYR A 637 -25.11 -8.53 -24.62
N GLY A 638 -24.04 -8.77 -23.86
CA GLY A 638 -24.06 -9.55 -22.63
C GLY A 638 -24.75 -10.91 -22.80
N LEU A 639 -25.57 -11.29 -21.83
CA LEU A 639 -26.40 -12.50 -21.94
C LEU A 639 -27.65 -12.21 -22.78
N PHE A 640 -28.54 -11.34 -22.27
CA PHE A 640 -29.70 -10.75 -22.95
C PHE A 640 -30.41 -9.78 -21.99
N LYS A 641 -31.17 -8.84 -22.53
CA LYS A 641 -32.17 -8.05 -21.82
C LYS A 641 -33.47 -8.86 -21.73
N GLN A 642 -34.00 -9.00 -20.52
CA GLN A 642 -35.20 -9.80 -20.26
C GLN A 642 -36.45 -8.93 -20.39
N SER A 643 -37.45 -9.41 -21.12
CA SER A 643 -38.82 -8.92 -21.05
C SER A 643 -39.78 -10.09 -20.77
N ILE A 644 -40.95 -9.79 -20.17
CA ILE A 644 -41.99 -10.79 -19.92
C ILE A 644 -43.17 -10.51 -20.86
N LYS A 645 -43.51 -11.47 -21.72
CA LYS A 645 -44.63 -11.37 -22.67
C LYS A 645 -45.53 -12.58 -22.53
N ALA A 646 -46.82 -12.33 -22.22
CA ALA A 646 -47.82 -13.36 -21.96
C ALA A 646 -47.37 -14.40 -20.90
N GLY A 647 -46.69 -13.93 -19.85
CA GLY A 647 -46.18 -14.77 -18.76
C GLY A 647 -44.84 -15.47 -19.02
N PHE A 648 -44.26 -15.35 -20.22
CA PHE A 648 -43.01 -16.03 -20.58
C PHE A 648 -41.85 -15.05 -20.78
N GLN A 649 -40.64 -15.52 -20.48
CA GLN A 649 -39.39 -14.83 -20.78
C GLN A 649 -39.23 -14.62 -22.30
N ARG A 650 -38.74 -13.44 -22.67
CA ARG A 650 -38.24 -13.12 -24.00
C ARG A 650 -36.85 -12.49 -23.88
N GLU A 651 -35.95 -12.94 -24.75
CA GLU A 651 -34.57 -12.48 -24.83
C GLU A 651 -34.40 -11.41 -25.92
N GLU A 652 -33.99 -10.21 -25.52
CA GLU A 652 -33.67 -9.10 -26.41
C GLU A 652 -32.16 -8.76 -26.32
N PRO A 653 -31.54 -8.17 -27.35
CA PRO A 653 -30.14 -7.72 -27.27
C PRO A 653 -29.93 -6.65 -26.18
N ASP A 654 -28.90 -6.82 -25.35
CA ASP A 654 -28.54 -5.85 -24.29
C ASP A 654 -27.38 -4.93 -24.75
N ASP A 655 -27.67 -4.04 -25.70
CA ASP A 655 -26.67 -3.12 -26.28
C ASP A 655 -26.34 -1.95 -25.35
N TRP A 656 -25.58 -2.24 -24.30
CA TRP A 656 -25.19 -1.29 -23.26
C TRP A 656 -24.24 -0.19 -23.77
N ALA A 657 -23.49 -0.47 -24.84
CA ALA A 657 -22.48 0.43 -25.39
C ALA A 657 -22.97 1.25 -26.60
N LYS A 658 -24.26 1.19 -26.95
CA LYS A 658 -24.83 1.90 -28.12
C LYS A 658 -24.54 3.40 -28.15
N ASN A 659 -24.46 4.02 -26.97
CA ASN A 659 -24.20 5.46 -26.80
C ASN A 659 -22.73 5.74 -26.39
N GLY A 660 -21.85 4.76 -26.58
CA GLY A 660 -20.46 4.78 -26.17
C GLY A 660 -20.20 4.13 -24.81
N ASP A 661 -18.93 3.90 -24.54
CA ASP A 661 -18.40 3.35 -23.30
C ASP A 661 -17.32 4.31 -22.78
N PRO A 662 -17.69 5.37 -22.05
CA PRO A 662 -16.74 6.41 -21.67
C PRO A 662 -15.80 5.97 -20.52
N TRP A 663 -16.14 4.87 -19.84
CA TRP A 663 -15.33 4.33 -18.74
C TRP A 663 -14.16 3.48 -19.23
N SER A 664 -14.29 2.82 -20.38
CA SER A 664 -13.19 2.04 -20.95
C SER A 664 -12.32 2.88 -21.89
N LEU A 665 -11.00 2.64 -21.86
CA LEU A 665 -10.04 3.15 -22.84
C LEU A 665 -9.68 2.04 -23.82
N ARG A 666 -9.85 2.27 -25.13
CA ARG A 666 -9.36 1.37 -26.18
C ARG A 666 -7.85 1.53 -26.30
N CYS A 667 -7.10 0.43 -26.20
CA CYS A 667 -5.64 0.43 -26.20
C CYS A 667 -5.09 -0.29 -27.45
N ASP A 668 -5.24 0.31 -28.63
CA ASP A 668 -4.88 -0.36 -29.91
C ASP A 668 -3.41 -0.80 -30.01
N ALA A 669 -2.49 -0.08 -29.35
CA ALA A 669 -1.07 -0.42 -29.31
C ALA A 669 -0.79 -1.74 -28.57
N ASP A 670 -1.70 -2.17 -27.70
CA ASP A 670 -1.60 -3.40 -26.92
C ASP A 670 -2.33 -4.58 -27.60
N ALA A 671 -2.92 -4.39 -28.78
CA ALA A 671 -3.67 -5.44 -29.47
C ALA A 671 -2.78 -6.65 -29.83
N VAL A 672 -3.33 -7.85 -29.66
CA VAL A 672 -2.63 -9.11 -29.93
C VAL A 672 -3.42 -9.95 -30.93
N THR A 673 -2.72 -10.81 -31.67
CA THR A 673 -3.34 -11.70 -32.66
C THR A 673 -3.52 -13.09 -32.07
N VAL A 674 -4.75 -13.60 -32.05
CA VAL A 674 -5.08 -14.95 -31.63
C VAL A 674 -5.39 -15.80 -32.86
N ARG A 675 -4.68 -16.93 -33.00
CA ARG A 675 -4.79 -17.84 -34.14
C ARG A 675 -5.56 -19.10 -33.75
N PHE A 676 -6.55 -19.44 -34.55
CA PHE A 676 -7.25 -20.73 -34.53
C PHE A 676 -6.84 -21.53 -35.77
N ALA A 677 -7.17 -22.82 -35.83
CA ALA A 677 -6.89 -23.65 -37.00
C ALA A 677 -7.54 -23.12 -38.30
N ASP A 678 -8.68 -22.42 -38.20
CA ASP A 678 -9.48 -22.00 -39.35
C ASP A 678 -9.68 -20.48 -39.50
N ILE A 679 -9.31 -19.68 -38.49
CA ILE A 679 -9.45 -18.21 -38.50
C ILE A 679 -8.35 -17.53 -37.67
N GLU A 680 -8.08 -16.27 -37.99
CA GLU A 680 -7.24 -15.37 -37.20
C GLU A 680 -8.09 -14.19 -36.68
N VAL A 681 -7.88 -13.82 -35.43
CA VAL A 681 -8.68 -12.80 -34.73
C VAL A 681 -7.76 -11.81 -34.03
N LYS A 682 -8.02 -10.52 -34.21
CA LYS A 682 -7.35 -9.46 -33.46
C LYS A 682 -8.08 -9.25 -32.13
N ALA A 683 -7.37 -9.44 -31.02
CA ALA A 683 -7.86 -9.13 -29.68
C ALA A 683 -7.46 -7.70 -29.31
N VAL A 684 -8.45 -6.80 -29.27
CA VAL A 684 -8.25 -5.39 -28.93
C VAL A 684 -8.60 -5.17 -27.45
N PRO A 685 -7.66 -4.68 -26.61
CA PRO A 685 -7.91 -4.46 -25.20
C PRO A 685 -8.66 -3.15 -24.96
N TYR A 686 -9.60 -3.22 -24.02
CA TYR A 686 -10.30 -2.09 -23.44
C TYR A 686 -10.07 -2.08 -21.93
N ASP A 687 -9.40 -1.05 -21.43
CA ASP A 687 -9.06 -0.91 -20.02
C ASP A 687 -10.09 -0.06 -19.30
N MET A 688 -10.76 -0.66 -18.32
CA MET A 688 -11.70 -0.01 -17.42
C MET A 688 -11.04 0.19 -16.04
N PRO A 689 -10.90 1.44 -15.54
CA PRO A 689 -10.33 1.70 -14.24
C PRO A 689 -11.27 1.27 -13.12
N VAL A 690 -10.70 0.76 -12.04
CA VAL A 690 -11.41 0.37 -10.81
C VAL A 690 -10.86 1.20 -9.65
N PHE A 691 -11.63 2.17 -9.19
CA PHE A 691 -11.20 3.10 -8.14
C PHE A 691 -11.38 2.49 -6.75
N GLY A 692 -10.32 2.46 -5.94
CA GLY A 692 -10.38 2.05 -4.54
C GLY A 692 -11.08 3.10 -3.66
N TYR A 693 -11.78 2.66 -2.62
CA TYR A 693 -12.40 3.58 -1.67
C TYR A 693 -11.40 4.06 -0.62
N GLY A 694 -11.26 5.38 -0.46
CA GLY A 694 -10.37 5.96 0.55
C GLY A 694 -8.87 5.76 0.28
N THR A 695 -8.50 5.40 -0.95
CA THR A 695 -7.10 5.26 -1.41
C THR A 695 -6.93 5.85 -2.80
N ARG A 696 -5.68 6.17 -3.17
CA ARG A 696 -5.32 6.64 -4.51
C ARG A 696 -5.12 5.49 -5.50
N THR A 697 -5.19 4.25 -5.03
CA THR A 697 -5.03 3.09 -5.88
C THR A 697 -6.15 3.00 -6.91
N VAL A 698 -5.74 2.89 -8.17
CA VAL A 698 -6.61 2.61 -9.31
C VAL A 698 -6.22 1.24 -9.88
N GLY A 699 -7.09 0.26 -9.67
CA GLY A 699 -7.00 -1.06 -10.29
C GLY A 699 -7.46 -1.06 -11.75
N ARG A 700 -7.33 -2.20 -12.43
CA ARG A 700 -7.65 -2.32 -13.85
C ARG A 700 -8.48 -3.57 -14.16
N LEU A 701 -9.52 -3.40 -14.97
CA LEU A 701 -10.22 -4.48 -15.66
C LEU A 701 -9.94 -4.36 -17.16
N ARG A 702 -9.20 -5.31 -17.73
CA ARG A 702 -8.91 -5.41 -19.16
C ARG A 702 -9.91 -6.34 -19.85
N LEU A 703 -10.64 -5.80 -20.82
CA LEU A 703 -11.68 -6.51 -21.57
C LEU A 703 -11.26 -6.66 -23.04
N TRP A 704 -11.24 -7.87 -23.54
CA TRP A 704 -10.86 -8.16 -24.92
C TRP A 704 -12.05 -8.09 -25.87
N GLN A 705 -11.96 -7.26 -26.90
CA GLN A 705 -12.89 -7.23 -28.03
C GLN A 705 -12.29 -8.00 -29.20
N ALA A 706 -13.07 -8.91 -29.79
CA ALA A 706 -12.65 -9.67 -30.96
C ALA A 706 -12.97 -8.88 -32.23
N GLU A 707 -11.96 -8.62 -33.04
CA GLU A 707 -12.05 -7.93 -34.33
C GLU A 707 -11.40 -8.76 -35.43
N SER A 708 -11.86 -8.61 -36.67
CA SER A 708 -11.20 -9.24 -37.81
C SER A 708 -10.01 -8.39 -38.27
N PRO A 709 -8.83 -9.00 -38.55
CA PRO A 709 -7.72 -8.31 -39.20
C PRO A 709 -8.11 -7.73 -40.58
N ILE A 710 -9.04 -8.39 -41.29
CA ILE A 710 -9.55 -7.97 -42.60
C ILE A 710 -11.08 -7.81 -42.50
N PRO A 711 -11.58 -6.62 -42.13
CA PRO A 711 -13.00 -6.43 -41.84
C PRO A 711 -13.89 -6.39 -43.09
N PHE A 712 -13.31 -6.23 -44.29
CA PHE A 712 -14.06 -6.02 -45.53
C PHE A 712 -13.26 -6.46 -46.76
N ASP A 713 -13.91 -7.23 -47.64
CA ASP A 713 -13.37 -7.65 -48.95
C ASP A 713 -14.03 -6.83 -50.08
N PHE A 714 -13.24 -5.96 -50.71
CA PHE A 714 -13.70 -5.07 -51.78
C PHE A 714 -14.05 -5.83 -53.08
N GLU A 715 -13.35 -6.91 -53.39
CA GLU A 715 -13.58 -7.67 -54.61
C GLU A 715 -14.93 -8.37 -54.53
N LEU A 716 -15.19 -9.08 -53.44
CA LEU A 716 -16.49 -9.71 -53.18
C LEU A 716 -17.63 -8.69 -53.10
N PHE A 717 -17.37 -7.49 -52.58
CA PHE A 717 -18.38 -6.42 -52.55
C PHE A 717 -18.72 -5.92 -53.95
N ASN A 718 -17.71 -5.67 -54.79
CA ASN A 718 -17.89 -5.25 -56.18
C ASN A 718 -18.59 -6.33 -57.02
N GLU A 719 -18.38 -7.61 -56.71
CA GLU A 719 -19.14 -8.74 -57.25
C GLU A 719 -20.60 -8.83 -56.71
N GLN A 720 -21.06 -7.84 -55.92
CA GLN A 720 -22.37 -7.80 -55.26
C GLN A 720 -22.62 -8.96 -54.28
N ARG A 721 -21.56 -9.60 -53.79
CA ARG A 721 -21.61 -10.70 -52.81
C ARG A 721 -21.49 -10.16 -51.39
N TYR A 722 -22.36 -9.22 -51.02
CA TYR A 722 -22.29 -8.41 -49.80
C TYR A 722 -22.12 -9.22 -48.51
N THR A 723 -22.87 -10.31 -48.32
CA THR A 723 -22.76 -11.15 -47.12
C THR A 723 -21.40 -11.85 -47.01
N LYS A 724 -20.79 -12.21 -48.14
CA LYS A 724 -19.46 -12.85 -48.16
C LYS A 724 -18.37 -11.81 -47.90
N ALA A 725 -18.55 -10.57 -48.37
CA ALA A 725 -17.59 -9.48 -48.18
C ALA A 725 -17.33 -9.13 -46.70
N ILE A 726 -18.28 -9.41 -45.80
CA ILE A 726 -18.15 -9.17 -44.34
C ILE A 726 -18.11 -10.47 -43.51
N ARG A 727 -17.93 -11.63 -44.15
CA ARG A 727 -18.05 -12.93 -43.48
C ARG A 727 -17.00 -13.12 -42.38
N GLU A 728 -15.74 -12.78 -42.67
CA GLU A 728 -14.66 -12.94 -41.69
C GLU A 728 -14.79 -11.96 -40.52
N LYS A 729 -15.28 -10.73 -40.79
CA LYS A 729 -15.68 -9.77 -39.74
C LYS A 729 -16.71 -10.38 -38.78
N ASN A 730 -17.80 -10.92 -39.31
CA ASN A 730 -18.84 -11.52 -38.48
C ASN A 730 -18.32 -12.71 -37.66
N ARG A 731 -17.54 -13.61 -38.28
CA ARG A 731 -16.96 -14.79 -37.60
C ARG A 731 -16.05 -14.41 -36.43
N ALA A 732 -15.22 -13.37 -36.59
CA ALA A 732 -14.34 -12.88 -35.54
C ALA A 732 -15.15 -12.20 -34.41
N GLU A 733 -16.04 -11.28 -34.76
CA GLU A 733 -16.81 -10.49 -33.78
C GLU A 733 -17.80 -11.34 -32.97
N ASP A 734 -18.30 -12.45 -33.53
CA ASP A 734 -19.20 -13.39 -32.83
C ASP A 734 -18.60 -13.90 -31.51
N ILE A 735 -17.26 -14.00 -31.42
CA ILE A 735 -16.54 -14.40 -30.19
C ILE A 735 -16.85 -13.43 -29.05
N SER A 736 -16.91 -12.13 -29.29
CA SER A 736 -17.21 -11.12 -28.24
C SER A 736 -18.65 -10.60 -28.28
N ARG A 737 -19.57 -11.31 -28.96
CA ARG A 737 -20.93 -10.81 -29.18
C ARG A 737 -21.85 -11.05 -27.99
N VAL A 738 -21.89 -12.28 -27.46
CA VAL A 738 -22.75 -12.68 -26.33
C VAL A 738 -22.01 -13.54 -25.30
N LEU A 739 -22.39 -13.40 -24.03
CA LEU A 739 -21.93 -14.21 -22.92
C LEU A 739 -22.70 -15.54 -22.89
N TYR A 740 -21.99 -16.66 -22.73
CA TYR A 740 -22.56 -18.02 -22.70
C TYR A 740 -23.53 -18.29 -23.87
N PRO A 741 -23.04 -18.27 -25.13
CA PRO A 741 -23.86 -18.61 -26.28
C PRO A 741 -24.46 -20.01 -26.12
N ASN A 742 -25.66 -20.21 -26.67
CA ASN A 742 -26.32 -21.53 -26.64
C ASN A 742 -25.43 -22.58 -27.33
N ASP A 743 -25.01 -23.58 -26.55
CA ASP A 743 -24.05 -24.62 -26.93
C ASP A 743 -24.68 -26.01 -27.06
N THR A 744 -26.00 -26.07 -27.27
CA THR A 744 -26.71 -27.32 -27.57
C THR A 744 -26.24 -27.98 -28.87
N SER A 745 -25.73 -27.18 -29.82
CA SER A 745 -25.17 -27.66 -31.10
C SER A 745 -23.64 -27.62 -31.14
N ALA A 746 -23.03 -28.38 -32.05
CA ALA A 746 -21.58 -28.36 -32.27
C ALA A 746 -21.05 -26.95 -32.62
N ARG A 747 -21.81 -26.15 -33.36
CA ARG A 747 -21.42 -24.76 -33.68
C ARG A 747 -21.36 -23.87 -32.44
N GLY A 748 -22.33 -24.01 -31.53
CA GLY A 748 -22.35 -23.29 -30.26
C GLY A 748 -21.19 -23.70 -29.34
N LYS A 749 -20.89 -25.00 -29.27
CA LYS A 749 -19.71 -25.53 -28.56
C LYS A 749 -18.40 -24.95 -29.10
N ILE A 750 -18.22 -24.92 -30.43
CA ILE A 750 -17.04 -24.31 -31.06
C ILE A 750 -16.94 -22.83 -30.71
N LEU A 751 -18.05 -22.08 -30.73
CA LEU A 751 -18.03 -20.67 -30.34
C LEU A 751 -17.63 -20.47 -28.87
N ARG A 752 -18.17 -21.27 -27.95
CA ARG A 752 -17.78 -21.24 -26.52
C ARG A 752 -16.30 -21.58 -26.32
N LEU A 753 -15.77 -22.57 -27.03
CA LEU A 753 -14.33 -22.90 -27.01
C LEU A 753 -13.50 -21.73 -27.52
N ARG A 754 -13.92 -21.09 -28.63
CA ARG A 754 -13.24 -19.90 -29.16
C ARG A 754 -13.22 -18.76 -28.17
N GLN A 755 -14.32 -18.51 -27.46
CA GLN A 755 -14.37 -17.50 -26.40
C GLN A 755 -13.33 -17.76 -25.32
N GLN A 756 -13.35 -18.96 -24.75
CA GLN A 756 -12.45 -19.37 -23.68
C GLN A 756 -10.98 -19.24 -24.08
N TYR A 757 -10.63 -19.74 -25.26
CA TYR A 757 -9.26 -19.64 -25.77
C TYR A 757 -8.89 -18.21 -26.13
N PHE A 758 -9.77 -17.46 -26.79
CA PHE A 758 -9.52 -16.09 -27.24
C PHE A 758 -9.05 -15.20 -26.11
N PHE A 759 -9.81 -15.13 -25.01
CA PHE A 759 -9.42 -14.25 -23.90
C PHE A 759 -8.22 -14.81 -23.13
N SER A 760 -8.12 -16.14 -22.98
CA SER A 760 -6.99 -16.78 -22.28
C SER A 760 -5.67 -16.48 -23.01
N ALA A 761 -5.62 -16.73 -24.32
CA ALA A 761 -4.45 -16.51 -25.15
C ALA A 761 -4.09 -15.02 -25.24
N ALA A 762 -5.08 -14.14 -25.42
CA ALA A 762 -4.83 -12.70 -25.45
C ALA A 762 -4.26 -12.18 -24.12
N SER A 763 -4.81 -12.64 -23.00
CA SER A 763 -4.37 -12.24 -21.65
C SER A 763 -2.95 -12.72 -21.36
N LEU A 764 -2.62 -13.97 -21.69
CA LEU A 764 -1.27 -14.51 -21.50
C LEU A 764 -0.24 -13.82 -22.40
N ALA A 765 -0.59 -13.56 -23.66
CA ALA A 765 0.29 -12.83 -24.58
C ALA A 765 0.61 -11.43 -24.05
N ASP A 766 -0.39 -10.73 -23.50
CA ASP A 766 -0.22 -9.43 -22.87
C ASP A 766 0.68 -9.48 -21.64
N MET A 767 0.41 -10.41 -20.71
CA MET A 767 1.22 -10.59 -19.51
C MET A 767 2.69 -10.92 -19.85
N ILE A 768 2.91 -11.80 -20.82
CA ILE A 768 4.26 -12.18 -21.25
C ILE A 768 4.95 -10.99 -21.91
N ARG A 769 4.27 -10.22 -22.78
CA ARG A 769 4.83 -8.99 -23.37
C ARG A 769 5.25 -7.98 -22.32
N VAL A 770 4.42 -7.77 -21.30
CA VAL A 770 4.74 -6.85 -20.19
C VAL A 770 5.94 -7.36 -19.40
N PHE A 771 5.98 -8.67 -19.10
CA PHE A 771 7.09 -9.29 -18.40
C PHE A 771 8.40 -9.16 -19.19
N THR A 772 8.43 -9.56 -20.46
CA THR A 772 9.66 -9.54 -21.27
C THR A 772 10.16 -8.13 -21.53
N LYS A 773 9.26 -7.16 -21.71
CA LYS A 773 9.63 -5.73 -21.79
C LYS A 773 10.31 -5.23 -20.52
N THR A 774 9.95 -5.78 -19.36
CA THR A 774 10.45 -5.30 -18.05
C THR A 774 11.69 -6.06 -17.58
N HIS A 775 11.75 -7.38 -17.85
CA HIS A 775 12.74 -8.28 -17.26
C HIS A 775 13.61 -9.01 -18.29
N GLY A 776 13.40 -8.82 -19.58
CA GLY A 776 14.09 -9.57 -20.64
C GLY A 776 13.48 -10.95 -20.91
N GLU A 777 13.69 -11.46 -22.11
CA GLU A 777 13.16 -12.76 -22.56
C GLU A 777 13.93 -13.93 -21.94
N GLU A 778 15.23 -13.75 -21.68
CA GLU A 778 16.11 -14.73 -21.04
C GLU A 778 15.65 -15.09 -19.62
N ASN A 779 14.88 -14.22 -18.98
CA ASN A 779 14.35 -14.41 -17.63
C ASN A 779 12.95 -15.03 -17.59
N ILE A 780 12.42 -15.57 -18.70
CA ILE A 780 11.03 -16.06 -18.77
C ILE A 780 10.66 -17.11 -17.71
N LEU A 781 11.61 -17.92 -17.25
CA LEU A 781 11.37 -18.90 -16.17
C LEU A 781 11.15 -18.27 -14.78
N ARG A 782 11.48 -16.99 -14.62
CA ARG A 782 11.20 -16.17 -13.43
C ARG A 782 9.81 -15.52 -13.47
N PHE A 783 9.04 -15.68 -14.56
CA PHE A 783 7.65 -15.21 -14.65
C PHE A 783 6.79 -15.49 -13.39
N PRO A 784 6.87 -16.68 -12.74
CA PRO A 784 6.08 -16.97 -11.54
C PRO A 784 6.46 -16.17 -10.28
N GLU A 785 7.63 -15.51 -10.26
CA GLU A 785 8.04 -14.62 -9.16
C GLU A 785 7.23 -13.32 -9.17
N TYR A 786 6.83 -12.87 -10.36
CA TYR A 786 6.17 -11.58 -10.57
C TYR A 786 4.68 -11.70 -10.90
N HIS A 787 4.21 -12.86 -11.35
CA HIS A 787 2.84 -13.06 -11.84
C HIS A 787 2.17 -14.25 -11.16
N ALA A 788 0.92 -14.07 -10.71
CA ALA A 788 0.01 -15.13 -10.33
C ALA A 788 -1.29 -15.01 -11.13
N VAL A 789 -1.84 -16.14 -11.57
CA VAL A 789 -3.11 -16.18 -12.31
C VAL A 789 -4.13 -17.01 -11.54
N GLN A 790 -5.26 -16.39 -11.23
CA GLN A 790 -6.42 -17.06 -10.66
C GLN A 790 -7.39 -17.46 -11.75
N LEU A 791 -7.56 -18.77 -11.94
CA LEU A 791 -8.50 -19.38 -12.88
C LEU A 791 -9.86 -19.54 -12.19
N ASN A 792 -10.84 -18.77 -12.67
CA ASN A 792 -12.16 -18.78 -12.06
C ASN A 792 -13.14 -19.68 -12.80
N ASP A 793 -13.46 -20.81 -12.15
CA ASP A 793 -14.14 -21.95 -12.75
C ASP A 793 -13.33 -22.56 -13.92
N THR A 794 -13.94 -23.45 -14.69
CA THR A 794 -13.27 -24.20 -15.76
C THR A 794 -13.05 -23.41 -17.05
N HIS A 795 -13.73 -22.26 -17.22
CA HIS A 795 -13.66 -21.47 -18.46
C HIS A 795 -12.25 -21.03 -18.88
N PRO A 796 -11.39 -20.47 -17.99
CA PRO A 796 -10.05 -20.04 -18.36
C PRO A 796 -9.00 -21.16 -18.30
N VAL A 797 -9.36 -22.42 -18.00
CA VAL A 797 -8.37 -23.49 -17.76
C VAL A 797 -7.49 -23.78 -18.98
N VAL A 798 -7.97 -23.48 -20.18
CA VAL A 798 -7.16 -23.54 -21.42
C VAL A 798 -5.93 -22.62 -21.39
N SER A 799 -5.87 -21.65 -20.46
CA SER A 799 -4.68 -20.84 -20.17
C SER A 799 -3.47 -21.70 -19.78
N ILE A 800 -3.68 -22.83 -19.10
CA ILE A 800 -2.58 -23.69 -18.64
C ILE A 800 -1.81 -24.28 -19.84
N PRO A 801 -2.44 -25.03 -20.75
CA PRO A 801 -1.74 -25.57 -21.92
C PRO A 801 -1.31 -24.47 -22.89
N GLU A 802 -2.01 -23.34 -22.97
CA GLU A 802 -1.56 -22.20 -23.79
C GLU A 802 -0.29 -21.55 -23.23
N PHE A 803 -0.17 -21.37 -21.92
CA PHE A 803 1.04 -20.85 -21.29
C PHE A 803 2.23 -21.79 -21.54
N ILE A 804 2.03 -23.09 -21.36
CA ILE A 804 3.06 -24.10 -21.69
C ILE A 804 3.44 -24.01 -23.16
N ARG A 805 2.46 -23.91 -24.08
CA ARG A 805 2.71 -23.74 -25.51
C ARG A 805 3.54 -22.49 -25.81
N ILE A 806 3.22 -21.35 -25.19
CA ILE A 806 3.99 -20.11 -25.40
C ILE A 806 5.43 -20.29 -24.94
N LEU A 807 5.66 -20.91 -23.78
CA LEU A 807 7.02 -21.17 -23.28
C LEU A 807 7.79 -22.15 -24.18
N THR A 808 7.18 -23.26 -24.58
CA THR A 808 7.86 -24.27 -25.40
C THR A 808 8.10 -23.79 -26.82
N ASP A 809 7.08 -23.21 -27.47
CA ASP A 809 7.12 -22.89 -28.89
C ASP A 809 7.68 -21.48 -29.13
N GLY A 810 7.48 -20.55 -28.20
CA GLY A 810 7.91 -19.16 -28.31
C GLY A 810 9.26 -18.86 -27.68
N PHE A 811 9.63 -19.57 -26.59
CA PHE A 811 10.88 -19.32 -25.84
C PHE A 811 11.81 -20.55 -25.79
N ASN A 812 11.48 -21.63 -26.51
CA ASN A 812 12.26 -22.87 -26.55
C ASN A 812 12.55 -23.48 -25.15
N VAL A 813 11.61 -23.33 -24.22
CA VAL A 813 11.69 -23.90 -22.87
C VAL A 813 11.31 -25.39 -22.92
N ASP A 814 12.05 -26.25 -22.21
CA ASP A 814 11.69 -27.67 -22.07
C ASP A 814 10.29 -27.84 -21.45
N PHE A 815 9.56 -28.86 -21.90
CA PHE A 815 8.18 -29.11 -21.45
C PHE A 815 8.08 -29.29 -19.92
N ASN A 816 9.05 -29.95 -19.28
CA ASN A 816 8.99 -30.16 -17.83
C ASN A 816 9.25 -28.86 -17.07
N ALA A 817 10.15 -28.00 -17.58
CA ALA A 817 10.38 -26.68 -17.03
C ALA A 817 9.16 -25.77 -17.20
N ALA A 818 8.51 -25.80 -18.38
CA ALA A 818 7.28 -25.07 -18.65
C ALA A 818 6.11 -25.54 -17.76
N PHE A 819 5.97 -26.85 -17.55
CA PHE A 819 5.01 -27.44 -16.62
C PHE A 819 5.25 -26.97 -15.17
N ALA A 820 6.50 -27.00 -14.71
CA ALA A 820 6.86 -26.52 -13.38
C ALA A 820 6.60 -25.01 -13.22
N ALA A 821 6.85 -24.21 -14.26
CA ALA A 821 6.51 -22.78 -14.27
C ALA A 821 4.98 -22.59 -14.19
N ALA A 822 4.19 -23.31 -15.00
CA ALA A 822 2.73 -23.25 -14.96
C ALA A 822 2.20 -23.59 -13.56
N GLY A 823 2.76 -24.62 -12.91
CA GLY A 823 2.40 -25.00 -11.56
C GLY A 823 2.67 -23.93 -10.50
N ARG A 824 3.59 -22.98 -10.74
CA ARG A 824 3.85 -21.84 -9.82
C ARG A 824 3.05 -20.58 -10.16
N VAL A 825 2.44 -20.52 -11.34
CA VAL A 825 1.65 -19.37 -11.82
C VAL A 825 0.18 -19.53 -11.51
N PHE A 826 -0.38 -20.72 -11.77
CA PHE A 826 -1.84 -20.91 -11.79
C PHE A 826 -2.40 -21.45 -10.46
N SER A 827 -3.50 -20.84 -10.04
CA SER A 827 -4.40 -21.30 -8.98
C SER A 827 -5.81 -21.45 -9.53
N TYR A 828 -6.58 -22.41 -9.02
CA TYR A 828 -7.93 -22.73 -9.49
C TYR A 828 -8.99 -22.54 -8.40
N THR A 829 -10.04 -21.79 -8.69
CA THR A 829 -11.23 -21.72 -7.83
C THR A 829 -12.39 -22.46 -8.48
N ASN A 830 -12.95 -23.43 -7.76
CA ASN A 830 -14.16 -24.11 -8.17
C ASN A 830 -15.41 -23.48 -7.50
N HIS A 831 -16.45 -23.25 -8.29
CA HIS A 831 -17.71 -22.61 -7.88
C HIS A 831 -18.92 -23.57 -7.90
N THR A 832 -18.73 -24.85 -8.16
CA THR A 832 -19.81 -25.83 -8.30
C THR A 832 -19.43 -27.21 -7.77
N VAL A 833 -20.34 -27.80 -6.99
CA VAL A 833 -20.24 -29.19 -6.52
C VAL A 833 -20.90 -30.19 -7.47
N MET A 834 -21.68 -29.72 -8.46
CA MET A 834 -22.35 -30.60 -9.43
C MET A 834 -21.33 -31.05 -10.48
N SER A 835 -21.04 -32.35 -10.50
CA SER A 835 -20.03 -32.93 -11.40
C SER A 835 -20.43 -32.79 -12.87
N GLU A 836 -21.72 -32.81 -13.17
CA GLU A 836 -22.30 -32.57 -14.50
C GLU A 836 -22.10 -31.13 -15.00
N ALA A 837 -21.83 -30.18 -14.08
CA ALA A 837 -21.57 -28.79 -14.42
C ALA A 837 -20.08 -28.49 -14.68
N LEU A 838 -19.18 -29.44 -14.45
CA LEU A 838 -17.76 -29.30 -14.76
C LEU A 838 -17.53 -29.50 -16.26
N GLU A 839 -16.92 -28.52 -16.92
CA GLU A 839 -16.78 -28.54 -18.38
C GLU A 839 -15.94 -29.73 -18.87
N THR A 840 -16.47 -30.41 -19.88
CA THR A 840 -15.75 -31.43 -20.65
C THR A 840 -15.83 -31.10 -22.14
N TRP A 841 -14.74 -31.35 -22.86
CA TRP A 841 -14.66 -31.10 -24.30
C TRP A 841 -14.39 -32.40 -25.05
N ASP A 842 -15.13 -32.64 -26.13
CA ASP A 842 -14.78 -33.73 -27.06
C ASP A 842 -13.39 -33.48 -27.65
N MET A 843 -12.49 -34.46 -27.55
CA MET A 843 -11.09 -34.29 -27.93
C MET A 843 -10.93 -33.99 -29.42
N LYS A 844 -11.77 -34.60 -30.29
CA LYS A 844 -11.70 -34.37 -31.74
C LYS A 844 -12.18 -32.96 -32.09
N LEU A 845 -13.28 -32.52 -31.49
CA LEU A 845 -13.77 -31.15 -31.64
C LEU A 845 -12.72 -30.13 -31.20
N PHE A 846 -12.11 -30.34 -30.02
CA PHE A 846 -11.10 -29.45 -29.48
C PHE A 846 -9.86 -29.37 -30.38
N ALA A 847 -9.32 -30.51 -30.80
CA ALA A 847 -8.16 -30.59 -31.68
C ALA A 847 -8.43 -29.99 -33.07
N SER A 848 -9.67 -30.03 -33.56
CA SER A 848 -10.04 -29.41 -34.84
C SER A 848 -9.91 -27.88 -34.84
N ILE A 849 -9.97 -27.24 -33.66
CA ILE A 849 -9.89 -25.80 -33.50
C ILE A 849 -8.53 -25.36 -32.94
N LEU A 850 -7.96 -26.14 -32.00
CA LEU A 850 -6.74 -25.82 -31.26
C LEU A 850 -5.73 -27.01 -31.28
N PRO A 851 -5.22 -27.41 -32.45
CA PRO A 851 -4.46 -28.66 -32.60
C PRO A 851 -3.19 -28.69 -31.73
N ARG A 852 -2.44 -27.58 -31.65
CA ARG A 852 -1.21 -27.52 -30.85
C ARG A 852 -1.49 -27.56 -29.34
N VAL A 853 -2.52 -26.84 -28.88
CA VAL A 853 -2.93 -26.85 -27.46
C VAL A 853 -3.45 -28.24 -27.09
N ALA A 854 -4.21 -28.89 -27.97
CA ALA A 854 -4.63 -30.28 -27.78
C ALA A 854 -3.43 -31.21 -27.60
N LYS A 855 -2.35 -31.00 -28.38
CA LYS A 855 -1.13 -31.79 -28.23
C LYS A 855 -0.45 -31.59 -26.87
N ILE A 856 -0.43 -30.36 -26.36
CA ILE A 856 0.08 -30.08 -24.99
C ILE A 856 -0.78 -30.78 -23.93
N ILE A 857 -2.11 -30.83 -24.10
CA ILE A 857 -3.01 -31.55 -23.18
C ILE A 857 -2.73 -33.06 -23.21
N GLU A 858 -2.47 -33.66 -24.37
CA GLU A 858 -2.03 -35.07 -24.46
C GLU A 858 -0.73 -35.31 -23.70
N MET A 859 0.24 -34.39 -23.80
CA MET A 859 1.51 -34.49 -23.08
C MET A 859 1.33 -34.37 -21.56
N LEU A 860 0.42 -33.49 -21.11
CA LEU A 860 0.07 -33.36 -19.69
C LEU A 860 -0.61 -34.62 -19.16
N ASP A 861 -1.54 -35.20 -19.93
CA ASP A 861 -2.24 -36.42 -19.55
C ASP A 861 -1.31 -37.65 -19.51
N GLU A 862 -0.38 -37.76 -20.46
CA GLU A 862 0.64 -38.80 -20.46
C GLU A 862 1.62 -38.65 -19.30
N ARG A 863 2.02 -37.41 -18.96
CA ARG A 863 2.82 -37.13 -17.77
C ARG A 863 2.07 -37.55 -16.49
N LEU A 864 0.81 -37.15 -16.35
CA LEU A 864 -0.05 -37.55 -15.22
C LEU A 864 -0.15 -39.07 -15.15
N ARG A 865 -0.38 -39.76 -16.27
CA ARG A 865 -0.46 -41.22 -16.32
C ARG A 865 0.79 -41.88 -15.73
N ARG A 866 1.98 -41.38 -16.06
CA ARG A 866 3.25 -41.88 -15.51
C ARG A 866 3.33 -41.63 -14.00
N GLU A 867 2.96 -40.43 -13.53
CA GLU A 867 2.94 -40.10 -12.09
C GLU A 867 1.93 -40.98 -11.31
N LEU A 868 0.76 -41.26 -11.88
CA LEU A 868 -0.22 -42.15 -11.26
C LEU A 868 0.22 -43.61 -11.25
N SER A 869 0.94 -44.08 -12.28
CA SER A 869 1.41 -45.47 -12.38
C SER A 869 2.41 -45.88 -11.29
N ILE A 870 3.09 -44.91 -10.68
CA ILE A 870 4.03 -45.10 -9.57
C ILE A 870 3.42 -44.76 -8.21
N SER A 871 2.15 -44.34 -8.17
CA SER A 871 1.42 -44.01 -6.94
C SER A 871 0.83 -45.27 -6.29
N LYS A 872 0.36 -45.15 -5.04
CA LYS A 872 -0.30 -46.25 -4.31
C LYS A 872 -1.79 -46.41 -4.67
N LEU A 873 -2.29 -45.67 -5.68
CA LEU A 873 -3.69 -45.68 -6.07
C LEU A 873 -4.04 -46.97 -6.82
N SER A 874 -5.29 -47.41 -6.70
CA SER A 874 -5.81 -48.50 -7.53
C SER A 874 -5.91 -48.07 -9.01
N ALA A 875 -5.96 -49.05 -9.91
CA ALA A 875 -6.11 -48.78 -11.34
C ALA A 875 -7.40 -48.01 -11.67
N ALA A 876 -8.48 -48.24 -10.90
CA ALA A 876 -9.75 -47.53 -11.06
C ALA A 876 -9.61 -46.05 -10.64
N GLU A 877 -9.02 -45.78 -9.48
CA GLU A 877 -8.78 -44.41 -9.00
C GLU A 877 -7.87 -43.63 -9.96
N ALA A 878 -6.83 -44.29 -10.49
CA ALA A 878 -5.92 -43.67 -11.46
C ALA A 878 -6.64 -43.29 -12.77
N GLU A 879 -7.56 -44.14 -13.26
CA GLU A 879 -8.34 -43.85 -14.47
C GLU A 879 -9.35 -42.71 -14.26
N GLU A 880 -9.99 -42.64 -13.09
CA GLU A 880 -10.89 -41.55 -12.72
C GLU A 880 -10.19 -40.19 -12.60
N MET A 881 -8.87 -40.19 -12.39
CA MET A 881 -8.05 -38.98 -12.33
C MET A 881 -7.52 -38.53 -13.70
N ARG A 882 -7.66 -39.33 -14.76
CA ARG A 882 -7.13 -38.95 -16.10
C ARG A 882 -7.72 -37.64 -16.61
N ILE A 883 -6.88 -36.81 -17.24
CA ILE A 883 -7.29 -35.57 -17.90
C ILE A 883 -8.09 -35.91 -19.16
N ILE A 884 -7.64 -36.92 -19.91
CA ILE A 884 -8.33 -37.43 -21.09
C ILE A 884 -8.94 -38.79 -20.76
N ALA A 885 -10.28 -38.84 -20.73
CA ALA A 885 -11.04 -40.06 -20.44
C ALA A 885 -12.29 -40.12 -21.33
N GLY A 886 -12.65 -41.31 -21.82
CA GLY A 886 -13.84 -41.51 -22.65
C GLY A 886 -13.90 -40.64 -23.92
N GLY A 887 -12.73 -40.30 -24.50
CA GLY A 887 -12.63 -39.41 -25.67
C GLY A 887 -12.84 -37.93 -25.38
N LYS A 888 -12.89 -37.53 -24.10
CA LYS A 888 -13.12 -36.15 -23.66
C LYS A 888 -11.98 -35.63 -22.79
N ILE A 889 -11.78 -34.32 -22.84
CA ILE A 889 -10.89 -33.56 -21.96
C ILE A 889 -11.71 -33.11 -20.74
N HIS A 890 -11.26 -33.46 -19.54
CA HIS A 890 -11.86 -33.04 -18.28
C HIS A 890 -11.14 -31.80 -17.73
N MET A 891 -11.70 -30.61 -17.95
CA MET A 891 -11.03 -29.34 -17.65
C MET A 891 -10.74 -29.17 -16.15
N ALA A 892 -11.66 -29.58 -15.28
CA ALA A 892 -11.42 -29.51 -13.84
C ALA A 892 -10.24 -30.38 -13.38
N ARG A 893 -10.07 -31.57 -13.97
CA ARG A 893 -8.95 -32.47 -13.67
C ARG A 893 -7.62 -31.88 -14.16
N LEU A 894 -7.62 -31.28 -15.35
CA LEU A 894 -6.47 -30.52 -15.87
C LEU A 894 -6.06 -29.38 -14.93
N ALA A 895 -7.03 -28.62 -14.42
CA ALA A 895 -6.76 -27.54 -13.47
C ALA A 895 -6.16 -28.04 -12.15
N VAL A 896 -6.78 -29.04 -11.54
CA VAL A 896 -6.33 -29.62 -10.25
C VAL A 896 -4.94 -30.25 -10.36
N TYR A 897 -4.63 -30.90 -11.49
CA TYR A 897 -3.33 -31.52 -11.71
C TYR A 897 -2.19 -30.48 -11.71
N VAL A 898 -2.36 -29.41 -12.48
CA VAL A 898 -1.27 -28.45 -12.73
C VAL A 898 -1.19 -27.36 -11.65
N CYS A 899 -2.32 -26.82 -11.19
CA CYS A 899 -2.32 -25.68 -10.27
C CYS A 899 -1.69 -26.02 -8.91
N HIS A 900 -0.90 -25.11 -8.34
CA HIS A 900 -0.36 -25.29 -6.99
C HIS A 900 -1.43 -25.21 -5.90
N THR A 901 -2.58 -24.62 -6.19
CA THR A 901 -3.68 -24.48 -5.22
C THR A 901 -5.03 -24.60 -5.91
N THR A 902 -5.93 -25.35 -5.28
CA THR A 902 -7.35 -25.45 -5.61
C THR A 902 -8.16 -24.98 -4.41
N ASN A 903 -9.14 -24.11 -4.60
CA ASN A 903 -10.00 -23.68 -3.50
C ASN A 903 -11.50 -23.75 -3.81
N GLY A 904 -12.28 -24.04 -2.77
CA GLY A 904 -13.72 -23.82 -2.76
C GLY A 904 -14.08 -22.45 -2.19
N VAL A 905 -15.38 -22.15 -2.20
CA VAL A 905 -15.94 -20.80 -2.01
C VAL A 905 -16.78 -20.64 -0.73
N ALA A 906 -16.87 -21.71 0.06
CA ALA A 906 -17.46 -21.76 1.38
C ALA A 906 -16.92 -23.01 2.11
N LYS A 907 -16.94 -23.02 3.45
CA LYS A 907 -16.37 -24.15 4.23
C LYS A 907 -16.98 -25.49 3.81
N LEU A 908 -18.31 -25.61 3.85
CA LEU A 908 -19.01 -26.83 3.44
C LEU A 908 -18.71 -27.22 1.99
N HIS A 909 -18.72 -26.24 1.09
CA HIS A 909 -18.37 -26.45 -0.32
C HIS A 909 -16.96 -27.04 -0.47
N SER A 910 -15.97 -26.45 0.21
CA SER A 910 -14.58 -26.89 0.15
C SER A 910 -14.39 -28.29 0.75
N GLU A 911 -15.18 -28.68 1.76
CA GLU A 911 -15.15 -30.04 2.29
C GLU A 911 -15.72 -31.04 1.28
N ILE A 912 -16.86 -30.73 0.64
CA ILE A 912 -17.42 -31.56 -0.46
C ILE A 912 -16.40 -31.74 -1.60
N LEU A 913 -15.63 -30.70 -1.93
CA LEU A 913 -14.55 -30.83 -2.92
C LEU A 913 -13.49 -31.84 -2.48
N LYS A 914 -13.10 -31.84 -1.20
CA LYS A 914 -12.06 -32.72 -0.67
C LYS A 914 -12.52 -34.16 -0.46
N THR A 915 -13.79 -34.38 -0.14
CA THR A 915 -14.31 -35.71 0.19
C THR A 915 -14.94 -36.40 -1.02
N ASP A 916 -15.70 -35.65 -1.83
CA ASP A 916 -16.59 -36.25 -2.81
C ASP A 916 -16.09 -35.97 -4.25
N LEU A 917 -15.87 -34.71 -4.62
CA LEU A 917 -15.60 -34.35 -6.01
C LEU A 917 -14.15 -34.62 -6.44
N PHE A 918 -13.19 -34.34 -5.55
CA PHE A 918 -11.75 -34.47 -5.78
C PHE A 918 -11.07 -35.28 -4.68
N GLY A 919 -11.76 -36.27 -4.10
CA GLY A 919 -11.26 -37.14 -3.02
C GLY A 919 -9.87 -37.71 -3.29
N SER A 920 -9.70 -38.40 -4.42
CA SER A 920 -8.42 -39.02 -4.82
C SER A 920 -7.32 -37.99 -5.06
N TRP A 921 -7.67 -36.80 -5.59
CA TRP A 921 -6.72 -35.70 -5.77
C TRP A 921 -6.28 -35.08 -4.45
N HIS A 922 -7.19 -34.93 -3.49
CA HIS A 922 -6.88 -34.44 -2.15
C HIS A 922 -6.01 -35.44 -1.39
N ALA A 923 -6.25 -36.74 -1.54
CA ALA A 923 -5.39 -37.78 -0.98
C ALA A 923 -3.95 -37.71 -1.54
N LEU A 924 -3.81 -37.44 -2.85
CA LEU A 924 -2.50 -37.33 -3.50
C LEU A 924 -1.79 -36.00 -3.18
N TYR A 925 -2.54 -34.90 -3.04
CA TYR A 925 -2.01 -33.55 -2.83
C TYR A 925 -2.73 -32.79 -1.70
N PRO A 926 -2.64 -33.24 -0.43
CA PRO A 926 -3.46 -32.70 0.65
C PRO A 926 -3.22 -31.20 0.91
N GLY A 927 -1.98 -30.73 0.77
CA GLY A 927 -1.62 -29.32 0.96
C GLY A 927 -2.13 -28.35 -0.12
N ARG A 928 -2.69 -28.84 -1.24
CA ARG A 928 -3.14 -27.99 -2.35
C ARG A 928 -4.60 -27.52 -2.22
N PHE A 929 -5.42 -28.11 -1.34
CA PHE A 929 -6.84 -27.77 -1.23
C PHE A 929 -7.11 -26.76 -0.12
N GLN A 930 -7.72 -25.63 -0.46
CA GLN A 930 -8.02 -24.54 0.45
C GLN A 930 -9.50 -24.15 0.47
N ASN A 931 -9.89 -23.37 1.49
CA ASN A 931 -11.17 -22.66 1.52
C ASN A 931 -10.92 -21.15 1.45
N LYS A 932 -11.65 -20.46 0.58
CA LYS A 932 -11.74 -18.99 0.55
C LYS A 932 -13.22 -18.62 0.43
N THR A 933 -13.85 -18.37 1.57
CA THR A 933 -15.28 -18.05 1.62
C THR A 933 -15.57 -16.77 0.84
N ASN A 934 -16.57 -16.79 -0.04
CA ASN A 934 -16.96 -15.62 -0.83
C ASN A 934 -17.33 -14.42 0.04
N GLY A 935 -17.13 -13.22 -0.51
CA GLY A 935 -17.51 -11.95 0.10
C GLY A 935 -18.21 -11.02 -0.87
N VAL A 936 -18.75 -9.92 -0.35
CA VAL A 936 -19.30 -8.81 -1.11
C VAL A 936 -18.64 -7.51 -0.66
N THR A 937 -18.45 -6.56 -1.58
CA THR A 937 -17.95 -5.22 -1.20
C THR A 937 -19.02 -4.45 -0.44
N GLN A 938 -18.66 -3.92 0.73
CA GLN A 938 -19.52 -3.06 1.53
C GLN A 938 -19.71 -1.67 0.94
N ARG A 939 -18.84 -1.21 0.03
CA ARG A 939 -18.99 0.09 -0.65
C ARG A 939 -20.27 0.10 -1.47
N ARG A 940 -20.43 -0.86 -2.40
CA ARG A 940 -21.63 -0.95 -3.24
C ARG A 940 -22.85 -1.48 -2.48
N TRP A 941 -22.67 -2.53 -1.68
CA TRP A 941 -23.79 -3.29 -1.09
C TRP A 941 -24.27 -2.78 0.27
N LEU A 942 -23.66 -1.73 0.82
CA LEU A 942 -24.16 -1.01 2.00
C LEU A 942 -23.99 0.50 1.81
N GLY A 943 -22.75 0.96 1.63
CA GLY A 943 -22.38 2.38 1.54
C GLY A 943 -23.23 3.15 0.53
N LEU A 944 -23.20 2.71 -0.72
CA LEU A 944 -23.87 3.35 -1.85
C LEU A 944 -25.37 3.03 -1.94
N CYS A 945 -25.76 1.76 -1.78
CA CYS A 945 -27.15 1.36 -2.02
C CYS A 945 -28.10 1.70 -0.87
N ASN A 946 -27.58 1.98 0.34
CA ASN A 946 -28.39 2.30 1.50
C ASN A 946 -27.72 3.40 2.35
N PRO A 947 -27.60 4.63 1.82
CA PRO A 947 -26.84 5.71 2.45
C PRO A 947 -27.38 6.08 3.84
N GLU A 948 -28.70 5.98 4.06
CA GLU A 948 -29.31 6.25 5.37
C GLU A 948 -28.90 5.23 6.43
N LEU A 949 -28.87 3.94 6.07
CA LEU A 949 -28.39 2.90 6.98
C LEU A 949 -26.88 3.04 7.24
N SER A 950 -26.13 3.38 6.20
CA SER A 950 -24.70 3.64 6.30
C SER A 950 -24.38 4.84 7.20
N ALA A 951 -25.19 5.90 7.15
CA ALA A 951 -25.09 7.05 8.05
C ALA A 951 -25.42 6.66 9.50
N LEU A 952 -26.47 5.85 9.73
CA LEU A 952 -26.80 5.30 11.04
C LEU A 952 -25.62 4.48 11.60
N PHE A 953 -25.05 3.56 10.82
CA PHE A 953 -23.92 2.76 11.25
C PHE A 953 -22.69 3.61 11.57
N THR A 954 -22.36 4.57 10.71
CA THR A 954 -21.26 5.51 10.91
C THR A 954 -21.42 6.30 12.20
N ARG A 955 -22.62 6.81 12.47
CA ARG A 955 -22.93 7.53 13.72
C ARG A 955 -22.80 6.65 14.96
N LEU A 956 -23.37 5.44 14.93
CA LEU A 956 -23.31 4.50 16.06
C LEU A 956 -21.89 3.98 16.35
N LEU A 957 -21.06 3.86 15.33
CA LEU A 957 -19.67 3.43 15.45
C LEU A 957 -18.70 4.60 15.71
N GLY A 958 -19.14 5.84 15.45
CA GLY A 958 -18.33 7.05 15.52
C GLY A 958 -17.26 7.15 14.44
N THR A 959 -17.39 6.38 13.35
CA THR A 959 -16.44 6.32 12.23
C THR A 959 -17.06 5.61 11.04
N ASP A 960 -16.67 6.00 9.82
CA ASP A 960 -17.00 5.37 8.55
C ASP A 960 -15.96 4.34 8.10
N ALA A 961 -14.90 4.12 8.89
CA ALA A 961 -13.83 3.15 8.60
C ALA A 961 -14.33 1.71 8.37
N TRP A 962 -15.57 1.40 8.77
CA TRP A 962 -16.21 0.12 8.49
C TRP A 962 -16.42 -0.14 6.99
N LEU A 963 -16.39 0.90 6.16
CA LEU A 963 -16.37 0.79 4.69
C LEU A 963 -15.09 0.15 4.15
N ASN A 964 -14.01 0.17 4.94
CA ASN A 964 -12.76 -0.56 4.69
C ASN A 964 -12.62 -1.82 5.56
N ASP A 965 -13.13 -1.79 6.80
CA ASP A 965 -13.11 -2.95 7.71
C ASP A 965 -14.51 -3.31 8.22
N LEU A 966 -15.17 -4.25 7.54
CA LEU A 966 -16.53 -4.68 7.87
C LEU A 966 -16.62 -5.35 9.25
N THR A 967 -15.51 -5.78 9.86
CA THR A 967 -15.53 -6.42 11.19
C THR A 967 -16.00 -5.46 12.29
N LEU A 968 -15.85 -4.15 12.07
CA LEU A 968 -16.32 -3.11 12.97
C LEU A 968 -17.84 -3.14 13.21
N LEU A 969 -18.63 -3.65 12.25
CA LEU A 969 -20.08 -3.80 12.43
C LEU A 969 -20.44 -4.73 13.61
N ARG A 970 -19.53 -5.59 14.08
CA ARG A 970 -19.74 -6.39 15.30
C ARG A 970 -20.05 -5.53 16.53
N LYS A 971 -19.51 -4.31 16.60
CA LYS A 971 -19.74 -3.37 17.71
C LYS A 971 -21.19 -2.87 17.75
N LEU A 972 -21.96 -3.02 16.67
CA LEU A 972 -23.38 -2.66 16.65
C LEU A 972 -24.25 -3.58 17.52
N LYS A 973 -23.76 -4.78 17.90
CA LYS A 973 -24.49 -5.72 18.77
C LYS A 973 -24.96 -5.09 20.09
N LYS A 974 -24.20 -4.14 20.64
CA LYS A 974 -24.57 -3.46 21.89
C LYS A 974 -25.83 -2.60 21.78
N PHE A 975 -26.26 -2.25 20.56
CA PHE A 975 -27.47 -1.47 20.30
C PHE A 975 -28.66 -2.36 19.90
N ALA A 976 -28.52 -3.69 19.93
CA ALA A 976 -29.54 -4.61 19.47
C ALA A 976 -30.86 -4.54 20.27
N GLU A 977 -30.81 -4.04 21.50
CA GLU A 977 -31.97 -3.84 22.39
C GLU A 977 -32.32 -2.36 22.62
N ASP A 978 -31.58 -1.44 22.00
CA ASP A 978 -31.86 0.00 22.10
C ASP A 978 -33.08 0.35 21.24
N LYS A 979 -34.20 0.67 21.91
CA LYS A 979 -35.47 1.00 21.25
C LYS A 979 -35.36 2.19 20.30
N SER A 980 -34.53 3.19 20.62
CA SER A 980 -34.34 4.36 19.75
C SER A 980 -33.69 3.95 18.43
N VAL A 981 -32.62 3.16 18.52
CA VAL A 981 -31.89 2.64 17.36
C VAL A 981 -32.76 1.71 16.52
N ILE A 982 -33.52 0.82 17.15
CA ILE A 982 -34.44 -0.10 16.46
C ILE A 982 -35.52 0.68 15.70
N ASN A 983 -36.12 1.69 16.32
CA ASN A 983 -37.15 2.52 15.69
C ASN A 983 -36.60 3.27 14.46
N GLU A 984 -35.38 3.83 14.57
CA GLU A 984 -34.73 4.50 13.45
C GLU A 984 -34.37 3.53 12.32
N PHE A 985 -33.83 2.35 12.65
CA PHE A 985 -33.56 1.29 11.68
C PHE A 985 -34.84 0.84 10.96
N ALA A 986 -35.94 0.65 11.69
CA ALA A 986 -37.24 0.30 11.13
C ALA A 986 -37.78 1.41 10.21
N ALA A 987 -37.61 2.68 10.60
CA ALA A 987 -37.99 3.81 9.76
C ALA A 987 -37.18 3.88 8.46
N ILE A 988 -35.87 3.63 8.51
CA ILE A 988 -35.01 3.52 7.31
C ILE A 988 -35.51 2.38 6.41
N LYS A 989 -35.79 1.20 6.98
CA LYS A 989 -36.33 0.06 6.21
C LYS A 989 -37.66 0.42 5.54
N GLN A 990 -38.57 1.11 6.25
CA GLN A 990 -39.86 1.52 5.69
C GLN A 990 -39.71 2.51 4.54
N ARG A 991 -38.82 3.51 4.65
CA ARG A 991 -38.53 4.43 3.53
C ARG A 991 -37.97 3.70 2.32
N ASN A 992 -37.08 2.72 2.53
CA ASN A 992 -36.55 1.90 1.43
C ASN A 992 -37.63 1.02 0.77
N LYS A 993 -38.60 0.49 1.53
CA LYS A 993 -39.74 -0.25 0.96
C LYS A 993 -40.62 0.66 0.11
N ARG A 994 -40.91 1.88 0.55
CA ARG A 994 -41.66 2.89 -0.24
C ARG A 994 -40.97 3.19 -1.57
N ARG A 995 -39.67 3.45 -1.55
CA ARG A 995 -38.88 3.67 -2.79
C ARG A 995 -38.99 2.50 -3.76
N LEU A 996 -38.94 1.26 -3.25
CA LEU A 996 -39.10 0.08 -4.09
C LEU A 996 -40.53 -0.06 -4.63
N SER A 997 -41.56 0.21 -3.82
CA SER A 997 -42.96 0.24 -4.26
C SER A 997 -43.17 1.25 -5.39
N GLU A 998 -42.69 2.49 -5.21
CA GLU A 998 -42.76 3.57 -6.21
C GLU A 998 -42.04 3.18 -7.50
N TYR A 999 -40.87 2.54 -7.39
CA TYR A 999 -40.13 2.03 -8.54
C TYR A 999 -40.93 0.96 -9.29
N ILE A 1000 -41.47 -0.06 -8.59
CA ILE A 1000 -42.24 -1.15 -9.20
C ILE A 1000 -43.53 -0.63 -9.85
N GLU A 1001 -44.22 0.30 -9.20
CA GLU A 1001 -45.41 0.95 -9.76
C GLU A 1001 -45.05 1.71 -11.05
N LYS A 1002 -43.96 2.49 -11.02
CA LYS A 1002 -43.48 3.25 -12.19
C LYS A 1002 -43.04 2.37 -13.35
N THR A 1003 -42.39 1.23 -13.10
CA THR A 1003 -41.80 0.40 -14.17
C THR A 1003 -42.69 -0.76 -14.61
N HIS A 1004 -43.57 -1.26 -13.75
CA HIS A 1004 -44.42 -2.42 -14.00
C HIS A 1004 -45.92 -2.15 -13.85
N GLY A 1005 -46.33 -0.97 -13.39
CA GLY A 1005 -47.74 -0.61 -13.20
C GLY A 1005 -48.40 -1.35 -12.04
N VAL A 1006 -47.62 -1.93 -11.12
CA VAL A 1006 -48.14 -2.70 -9.99
C VAL A 1006 -47.87 -1.94 -8.69
N LEU A 1007 -48.94 -1.48 -8.05
CA LEU A 1007 -48.86 -0.87 -6.72
C LEU A 1007 -48.75 -1.96 -5.65
N ILE A 1008 -47.64 -1.96 -4.92
CA ILE A 1008 -47.41 -2.86 -3.78
C ILE A 1008 -47.41 -2.04 -2.49
N PRO A 1009 -48.34 -2.26 -1.54
CA PRO A 1009 -48.36 -1.50 -0.30
C PRO A 1009 -47.04 -1.64 0.48
N PRO A 1010 -46.38 -0.53 0.86
CA PRO A 1010 -45.08 -0.58 1.54
C PRO A 1010 -45.17 -1.17 2.96
N ASP A 1011 -46.37 -1.34 3.52
CA ASP A 1011 -46.57 -1.98 4.82
C ASP A 1011 -46.55 -3.51 4.76
N PHE A 1012 -46.67 -4.11 3.55
CA PHE A 1012 -46.62 -5.56 3.37
C PHE A 1012 -45.26 -6.13 3.74
N VAL A 1013 -45.21 -7.39 4.18
CA VAL A 1013 -43.93 -8.13 4.24
C VAL A 1013 -43.41 -8.32 2.81
N PHE A 1014 -42.19 -7.86 2.52
CA PHE A 1014 -41.56 -8.07 1.22
C PHE A 1014 -40.70 -9.33 1.28
N ASP A 1015 -41.19 -10.41 0.68
CA ASP A 1015 -40.46 -11.66 0.50
C ASP A 1015 -39.77 -11.64 -0.87
N VAL A 1016 -38.44 -11.70 -0.89
CA VAL A 1016 -37.64 -11.39 -2.08
C VAL A 1016 -36.75 -12.57 -2.46
N GLN A 1017 -37.02 -13.19 -3.61
CA GLN A 1017 -36.19 -14.24 -4.20
C GLN A 1017 -35.54 -13.78 -5.51
N ILE A 1018 -34.33 -13.23 -5.39
CA ILE A 1018 -33.54 -12.72 -6.53
C ILE A 1018 -32.30 -13.60 -6.80
N LYS A 1019 -32.26 -14.24 -7.96
CA LYS A 1019 -31.18 -15.12 -8.44
C LYS A 1019 -31.52 -15.69 -9.82
N ARG A 1020 -30.54 -16.22 -10.55
CA ARG A 1020 -30.75 -17.01 -11.79
C ARG A 1020 -31.88 -18.03 -11.61
N LEU A 1021 -32.69 -18.27 -12.64
CA LEU A 1021 -33.69 -19.34 -12.61
C LEU A 1021 -33.00 -20.68 -12.83
N HIS A 1022 -33.19 -21.62 -11.89
CA HIS A 1022 -32.61 -22.95 -11.95
C HIS A 1022 -33.33 -23.89 -10.98
N GLU A 1023 -33.55 -25.16 -11.35
CA GLU A 1023 -34.23 -26.16 -10.52
C GLU A 1023 -33.66 -26.25 -9.08
N TYR A 1024 -32.33 -26.34 -8.90
CA TYR A 1024 -31.72 -26.43 -7.56
C TYR A 1024 -31.93 -25.18 -6.69
N LYS A 1025 -32.30 -24.03 -7.29
CA LYS A 1025 -32.61 -22.79 -6.57
C LYS A 1025 -34.05 -22.72 -6.09
N ARG A 1026 -34.89 -23.68 -6.52
CA ARG A 1026 -36.22 -23.98 -5.98
C ARG A 1026 -37.18 -22.78 -5.99
N GLN A 1027 -37.14 -21.94 -7.03
CA GLN A 1027 -38.19 -20.93 -7.24
C GLN A 1027 -39.58 -21.57 -7.32
N PHE A 1028 -39.66 -22.78 -7.90
CA PHE A 1028 -40.90 -23.54 -8.01
C PHE A 1028 -41.45 -23.98 -6.64
N LEU A 1029 -40.58 -24.33 -5.68
CA LEU A 1029 -41.00 -24.61 -4.30
C LEU A 1029 -41.60 -23.37 -3.63
N ASN A 1030 -41.01 -22.20 -3.87
CA ASN A 1030 -41.57 -20.93 -3.38
C ASN A 1030 -42.95 -20.65 -3.99
N ALA A 1031 -43.13 -20.93 -5.28
CA ALA A 1031 -44.44 -20.82 -5.94
C ALA A 1031 -45.50 -21.72 -5.28
N PHE A 1032 -45.17 -22.96 -4.91
CA PHE A 1032 -46.10 -23.82 -4.15
C PHE A 1032 -46.45 -23.25 -2.77
N SER A 1033 -45.48 -22.66 -2.07
CA SER A 1033 -45.74 -21.97 -0.80
C SER A 1033 -46.71 -20.79 -0.99
N ILE A 1034 -46.57 -20.03 -2.08
CA ILE A 1034 -47.45 -18.90 -2.39
C ILE A 1034 -48.88 -19.40 -2.66
N LEU A 1035 -49.03 -20.52 -3.37
CA LEU A 1035 -50.32 -21.16 -3.61
C LEU A 1035 -50.97 -21.64 -2.30
N ASP A 1036 -50.24 -22.31 -1.42
CA ASP A 1036 -50.77 -22.75 -0.12
C ASP A 1036 -51.20 -21.55 0.75
N ILE A 1037 -50.40 -20.47 0.77
CA ILE A 1037 -50.75 -19.23 1.47
C ILE A 1037 -52.03 -18.63 0.89
N TYR A 1038 -52.14 -18.55 -0.44
CA TYR A 1038 -53.31 -18.00 -1.12
C TYR A 1038 -54.59 -18.79 -0.80
N TYR A 1039 -54.56 -20.13 -0.92
CA TYR A 1039 -55.72 -20.97 -0.60
C TYR A 1039 -56.03 -20.95 0.90
N GLY A 1040 -55.01 -20.98 1.76
CA GLY A 1040 -55.20 -20.87 3.20
C GLY A 1040 -55.86 -19.55 3.62
N ILE A 1041 -55.59 -18.43 2.94
CA ILE A 1041 -56.32 -17.16 3.16
C ILE A 1041 -57.78 -17.30 2.72
N LYS A 1042 -58.05 -17.91 1.56
CA LYS A 1042 -59.41 -18.11 1.04
C LYS A 1042 -60.26 -19.02 1.95
N GLU A 1043 -59.63 -20.00 2.58
CA GLU A 1043 -60.24 -20.96 3.51
C GLU A 1043 -60.37 -20.40 4.94
N GLY A 1044 -59.75 -19.26 5.25
CA GLY A 1044 -59.66 -18.73 6.62
C GLY A 1044 -58.65 -19.45 7.53
N ARG A 1045 -57.88 -20.40 6.99
CA ARG A 1045 -56.81 -21.13 7.69
C ARG A 1045 -55.59 -20.24 7.99
N ILE A 1046 -55.32 -19.25 7.14
CA ILE A 1046 -54.19 -18.33 7.27
C ILE A 1046 -54.71 -16.88 7.36
N ILE A 1047 -54.28 -16.16 8.39
CA ILE A 1047 -54.57 -14.73 8.58
C ILE A 1047 -53.25 -13.97 8.45
N LEU A 1048 -53.17 -13.02 7.52
CA LEU A 1048 -52.00 -12.16 7.28
C LEU A 1048 -52.36 -10.68 7.46
N PRO A 1049 -52.33 -10.15 8.70
CA PRO A 1049 -52.84 -8.81 9.00
C PRO A 1049 -52.14 -7.69 8.24
N GLN A 1050 -50.83 -7.82 8.00
CA GLN A 1050 -50.05 -6.83 7.26
C GLN A 1050 -49.97 -7.11 5.75
N GLY A 1051 -50.44 -8.27 5.27
CA GLY A 1051 -50.24 -8.72 3.90
C GLY A 1051 -48.78 -9.09 3.57
N ALA A 1052 -48.58 -9.70 2.40
CA ALA A 1052 -47.27 -10.10 1.90
C ALA A 1052 -47.15 -9.87 0.39
N ALA A 1053 -45.98 -9.42 -0.06
CA ALA A 1053 -45.62 -9.27 -1.46
C ALA A 1053 -44.42 -10.18 -1.79
N PHE A 1054 -44.62 -11.10 -2.72
CA PHE A 1054 -43.58 -12.03 -3.18
C PHE A 1054 -42.93 -11.51 -4.46
N LEU A 1055 -41.65 -11.15 -4.37
CA LEU A 1055 -40.88 -10.49 -5.41
C LEU A 1055 -39.85 -11.46 -5.99
N PHE A 1056 -39.96 -11.74 -7.29
CA PHE A 1056 -39.02 -12.59 -8.03
C PHE A 1056 -38.25 -11.76 -9.05
N ALA A 1057 -36.94 -11.98 -9.13
CA ALA A 1057 -36.14 -11.54 -10.27
C ALA A 1057 -35.10 -12.60 -10.62
N GLY A 1058 -35.10 -13.05 -11.88
CA GLY A 1058 -34.20 -14.09 -12.35
C GLY A 1058 -34.28 -14.28 -13.85
N LYS A 1059 -33.14 -14.56 -14.46
CA LYS A 1059 -33.01 -14.95 -15.87
C LYS A 1059 -32.85 -16.47 -15.99
N ALA A 1060 -33.61 -17.09 -16.90
CA ALA A 1060 -33.35 -18.47 -17.34
C ALA A 1060 -32.36 -18.45 -18.51
N ALA A 1061 -31.41 -19.40 -18.55
CA ALA A 1061 -30.50 -19.48 -19.69
C ALA A 1061 -31.29 -19.83 -20.97
N PRO A 1062 -30.95 -19.29 -22.16
CA PRO A 1062 -31.77 -19.47 -23.37
C PRO A 1062 -31.94 -20.94 -23.82
N GLY A 1063 -31.03 -21.83 -23.41
CA GLY A 1063 -31.12 -23.27 -23.66
C GLY A 1063 -31.91 -24.06 -22.61
N TYR A 1064 -32.39 -23.43 -21.54
CA TYR A 1064 -33.04 -24.08 -20.40
C TYR A 1064 -34.56 -23.96 -20.49
N PHE A 1065 -35.18 -24.78 -21.34
CA PHE A 1065 -36.63 -24.78 -21.62
C PHE A 1065 -37.49 -25.56 -20.62
N ARG A 1066 -36.89 -26.26 -19.66
CA ARG A 1066 -37.61 -27.18 -18.77
C ARG A 1066 -38.44 -26.47 -17.72
#